data_AF-A0A1L9WI24-F1
#
_entry.id   AF-A0A1L9WI24-F1
#
_cell.length_a   1.000
_cell.length_b   1.000
_cell.length_c   1.000
_cell.angle_alpha   90.00
_cell.angle_beta   90.00
_cell.angle_gamma   90.00
#
_symmetry.space_group_name_H-M   'P 1'
#
loop_
_entity.id
_entity.type
_entity.pdbx_description
1 polymer ?
#
loop_
_entity_poly.entity_id
_entity_poly.type
_entity_poly.pdbx_seq_one_letter_code
_entity_poly.pdbx_strand_id
1 'polypeptide(L)'
;MFVVNNIVYNLDIQLHRLQQRITRSSNVELQETPSDVNQIKDIETLERISDSLSIASRSQPALRASRIARLISECPQTRVVCGLSSGLHSSSPVITDLSWIVAARAAVQTFGLVLESLSENTLAITDELTYWDSLLESQWYMGLYTAQTFPVWLWHNLGHQSSVWSPPGIWNQAILTSNAWNHFYHSARRRVFSTTMSSVRKGLLHPLLASKLEVRQKRKMLHVAKDVNASALGFLVERCLQIDLDDDLIGSHCDSSVSDEWCSKIIDSVTLLGLVLQHLASGGTLHEFEVKTTAAAEKEGSLLHVHSDRTVCSKGPYYVIEKLDQINQTLIPQYLALTQKSTSGLGRPSFIVRYWLPFLLATLSTSTILEIFKARRHELLGWITDIGSTTIEFWNNWVVDPLKRLVGTIRHDEKSEIALMSKNSLEADRASLERMVVDFVLDHREPSDESLASAEMNTIMNKVREGDLTPVLRAYEKDLRTPFIGTIRGDLVRALLIQIQKTKVDVEVAIGGIDALLRSQELVFGFVGLTPGLLVSYASVHWIFGMFGSRKGLRLGRRQHELRHALRQVHRNLTLSTVTANGTLAFKDYGLLICNTEILLQKAQAMLRGADIHAFQEDINDIISKRNAQKQIKVVERMGWVYSRWL
;
A
#
# COMPACT_ATOMS: atom_id res chain seq x y z
N MET A 1 -13.21 4.04 11.07
CA MET A 1 -13.39 3.37 12.37
C MET A 1 -14.31 2.17 12.21
N PHE A 2 -13.79 0.97 11.90
CA PHE A 2 -14.62 -0.23 11.77
C PHE A 2 -15.13 -0.70 13.14
N VAL A 3 -14.27 -0.67 14.16
CA VAL A 3 -14.59 -1.18 15.50
C VAL A 3 -15.71 -0.38 16.17
N VAL A 4 -15.56 0.95 16.20
CA VAL A 4 -16.55 1.86 16.79
C VAL A 4 -17.88 1.73 16.05
N ASN A 5 -17.86 1.74 14.72
CA ASN A 5 -19.07 1.60 13.91
C ASN A 5 -19.79 0.27 14.14
N ASN A 6 -19.06 -0.82 14.40
CA ASN A 6 -19.67 -2.12 14.70
C ASN A 6 -20.40 -2.11 16.05
N ILE A 7 -19.80 -1.51 17.08
CA ILE A 7 -20.43 -1.40 18.42
C ILE A 7 -21.71 -0.56 18.33
N VAL A 8 -21.63 0.61 17.69
CA VAL A 8 -22.78 1.52 17.53
C VAL A 8 -23.87 0.86 16.69
N TYR A 9 -23.50 0.12 15.63
CA TYR A 9 -24.45 -0.63 14.79
C TYR A 9 -25.16 -1.76 15.54
N ASN A 10 -24.47 -2.50 16.42
CA ASN A 10 -25.09 -3.55 17.22
C ASN A 10 -26.16 -2.98 18.18
N LEU A 11 -25.85 -1.85 18.82
CA LEU A 11 -26.79 -1.15 19.70
C LEU A 11 -27.99 -0.61 18.92
N ASP A 12 -27.78 -0.07 17.72
CA ASP A 12 -28.88 0.40 16.86
C ASP A 12 -29.81 -0.74 16.44
N ILE A 13 -29.28 -1.94 16.16
CA ILE A 13 -30.11 -3.13 15.90
C ILE A 13 -30.98 -3.48 17.10
N GLN A 14 -30.44 -3.42 18.32
CA GLN A 14 -31.23 -3.71 19.53
C GLN A 14 -32.33 -2.67 19.75
N LEU A 15 -31.99 -1.38 19.58
CA LEU A 15 -32.96 -0.28 19.63
C LEU A 15 -34.04 -0.43 18.55
N HIS A 16 -33.70 -0.95 17.38
CA HIS A 16 -34.67 -1.26 16.33
C HIS A 16 -35.61 -2.40 16.73
N ARG A 17 -35.10 -3.48 17.35
CA ARG A 17 -35.93 -4.57 17.88
C ARG A 17 -36.90 -4.09 18.97
N LEU A 18 -36.45 -3.19 19.85
CA LEU A 18 -37.29 -2.58 20.88
C LEU A 18 -38.38 -1.68 20.29
N GLN A 19 -38.03 -0.83 19.32
CA GLN A 19 -39.02 -0.01 18.60
C GLN A 19 -40.09 -0.89 17.95
N GLN A 20 -39.69 -1.97 17.24
CA GLN A 20 -40.66 -2.89 16.62
C GLN A 20 -41.59 -3.56 17.64
N ARG A 21 -41.12 -3.84 18.86
CA ARG A 21 -41.95 -4.43 19.92
C ARG A 21 -42.99 -3.42 20.41
N ILE A 22 -42.59 -2.17 20.65
CA ILE A 22 -43.45 -1.10 21.15
C ILE A 22 -44.47 -0.64 20.09
N THR A 23 -44.07 -0.53 18.82
CA THR A 23 -45.00 -0.22 17.72
C THR A 23 -45.99 -1.37 17.48
N ARG A 24 -45.62 -2.63 17.76
CA ARG A 24 -46.56 -3.78 17.68
C ARG A 24 -47.58 -3.78 18.81
N SER A 25 -47.20 -3.39 20.04
CA SER A 25 -48.14 -3.29 21.15
C SER A 25 -49.06 -2.07 21.03
N SER A 26 -48.58 -0.94 20.51
CA SER A 26 -49.40 0.28 20.34
C SER A 26 -50.53 0.10 19.32
N ASN A 27 -50.27 -0.63 18.22
CA ASN A 27 -51.28 -0.95 17.20
C ASN A 27 -52.41 -1.86 17.72
N VAL A 28 -52.24 -2.49 18.90
CA VAL A 28 -53.26 -3.33 19.55
C VAL A 28 -54.13 -2.51 20.51
N GLU A 29 -53.65 -1.39 21.05
CA GLU A 29 -54.36 -0.57 22.05
C GLU A 29 -55.14 0.63 21.46
N LEU A 30 -54.79 1.11 20.27
CA LEU A 30 -55.43 2.29 19.64
C LEU A 30 -56.71 1.91 18.86
N GLN A 31 -57.85 1.92 19.55
CA GLN A 31 -59.18 1.82 18.92
C GLN A 31 -60.02 3.10 19.19
N GLU A 32 -60.08 3.95 18.16
CA GLU A 32 -61.00 5.07 17.83
C GLU A 32 -61.51 6.02 18.94
N THR A 33 -60.73 7.07 19.28
CA THR A 33 -61.23 8.33 19.86
C THR A 33 -60.60 9.59 19.21
N PRO A 34 -61.26 10.77 19.21
CA PRO A 34 -60.76 11.98 18.53
C PRO A 34 -59.51 12.62 19.17
N SER A 35 -59.18 12.27 20.42
CA SER A 35 -57.90 12.60 21.06
C SER A 35 -56.69 11.89 20.43
N ASP A 36 -56.94 10.83 19.66
CA ASP A 36 -55.89 9.99 19.09
C ASP A 36 -55.25 10.62 17.86
N VAL A 37 -55.92 11.57 17.17
CA VAL A 37 -55.40 12.15 15.91
C VAL A 37 -54.11 12.97 16.12
N ASN A 38 -54.00 13.70 17.23
CA ASN A 38 -52.77 14.43 17.56
C ASN A 38 -51.68 13.47 18.08
N GLN A 39 -52.05 12.44 18.85
CA GLN A 39 -51.13 11.42 19.33
C GLN A 39 -50.55 10.58 18.19
N ILE A 40 -51.37 10.24 17.20
CA ILE A 40 -50.93 9.52 15.98
C ILE A 40 -49.93 10.36 15.18
N LYS A 41 -50.14 11.68 15.06
CA LYS A 41 -49.17 12.59 14.42
C LYS A 41 -47.85 12.69 15.20
N ASP A 42 -47.92 12.73 16.53
CA ASP A 42 -46.73 12.76 17.39
C ASP A 42 -45.96 11.44 17.32
N ILE A 43 -46.66 10.30 17.26
CA ILE A 43 -46.05 8.96 17.05
C ILE A 43 -45.40 8.90 15.67
N GLU A 44 -46.08 9.33 14.60
CA GLU A 44 -45.54 9.30 13.23
C GLU A 44 -44.31 10.22 13.09
N THR A 45 -44.31 11.38 13.74
CA THR A 45 -43.13 12.27 13.74
C THR A 45 -41.96 11.68 14.52
N LEU A 46 -42.20 11.06 15.67
CA LEU A 46 -41.18 10.36 16.46
C LEU A 46 -40.62 9.13 15.73
N GLU A 47 -41.45 8.36 15.02
CA GLU A 47 -40.99 7.26 14.17
C GLU A 47 -40.13 7.75 13.00
N ARG A 48 -40.53 8.83 12.31
CA ARG A 48 -39.70 9.45 11.25
C ARG A 48 -38.36 9.95 11.78
N ILE A 49 -38.34 10.58 12.96
CA ILE A 49 -37.10 11.05 13.60
C ILE A 49 -36.24 9.85 13.98
N SER A 50 -36.82 8.83 14.59
CA SER A 50 -36.16 7.57 14.96
C SER A 50 -35.51 6.90 13.74
N ASP A 51 -36.22 6.80 12.62
CA ASP A 51 -35.72 6.22 11.38
C ASP A 51 -34.62 7.09 10.75
N SER A 52 -34.72 8.41 10.85
CA SER A 52 -33.68 9.33 10.37
C SER A 52 -32.39 9.30 11.20
N LEU A 53 -32.49 8.88 12.47
CA LEU A 53 -31.38 8.68 13.41
C LEU A 53 -30.80 7.26 13.36
N SER A 54 -31.46 6.32 12.68
CA SER A 54 -30.99 4.93 12.56
C SER A 54 -29.76 4.80 11.64
N ILE A 55 -28.92 3.81 11.90
CA ILE A 55 -27.70 3.52 11.15
C ILE A 55 -28.00 2.43 10.13
N ALA A 56 -28.16 2.82 8.87
CA ALA A 56 -28.53 1.90 7.80
C ALA A 56 -27.44 0.85 7.46
N SER A 57 -26.18 1.04 7.86
CA SER A 57 -25.08 0.12 7.53
C SER A 57 -23.85 0.27 8.44
N ARG A 58 -23.14 -0.85 8.67
CA ARG A 58 -21.81 -0.92 9.33
C ARG A 58 -20.74 -0.02 8.69
N SER A 59 -20.93 0.36 7.43
CA SER A 59 -19.98 1.16 6.65
C SER A 59 -20.25 2.66 6.63
N GLN A 60 -21.39 3.12 7.16
CA GLN A 60 -21.72 4.55 7.18
C GLN A 60 -21.19 5.21 8.45
N PRO A 61 -20.56 6.40 8.35
CA PRO A 61 -20.11 7.15 9.51
C PRO A 61 -21.29 7.66 10.34
N ALA A 62 -21.06 7.89 11.63
CA ALA A 62 -22.04 8.50 12.52
C ALA A 62 -22.51 9.86 11.96
N LEU A 63 -23.79 10.20 12.18
CA LEU A 63 -24.39 11.44 11.66
C LEU A 63 -23.66 12.66 12.22
N ARG A 64 -23.40 13.71 11.42
CA ARG A 64 -22.74 14.93 11.92
C ARG A 64 -23.45 15.50 13.15
N ALA A 65 -22.68 15.95 14.16
CA ALA A 65 -23.21 16.52 15.41
C ALA A 65 -24.27 17.62 15.19
N SER A 66 -24.12 18.45 14.15
CA SER A 66 -25.08 19.49 13.80
C SER A 66 -26.40 18.98 13.21
N ARG A 67 -26.38 17.80 12.58
CA ARG A 67 -27.60 17.12 12.08
C ARG A 67 -28.33 16.44 13.22
N ILE A 68 -27.59 15.82 14.15
CA ILE A 68 -28.17 15.24 15.37
C ILE A 68 -28.84 16.34 16.21
N ALA A 69 -28.16 17.46 16.47
CA ALA A 69 -28.73 18.58 17.22
C ALA A 69 -30.01 19.17 16.58
N ARG A 70 -30.06 19.22 15.23
CA ARG A 70 -31.27 19.65 14.50
C ARG A 70 -32.43 18.66 14.61
N LEU A 71 -32.16 17.36 14.55
CA LEU A 71 -33.19 16.33 14.69
C LEU A 71 -33.71 16.22 16.13
N ILE A 72 -32.84 16.47 17.11
CA ILE A 72 -33.20 16.55 18.52
C ILE A 72 -34.08 17.79 18.80
N SER A 73 -33.78 18.94 18.18
CA SER A 73 -34.57 20.16 18.36
C SER A 73 -35.94 20.13 17.68
N GLU A 74 -36.14 19.24 16.71
CA GLU A 74 -37.40 19.03 15.98
C GLU A 74 -38.40 18.12 16.74
N CYS A 75 -38.00 17.48 17.84
CA CYS A 75 -38.88 16.62 18.63
C CYS A 75 -40.11 17.38 19.19
N PRO A 76 -41.32 16.80 19.10
CA PRO A 76 -42.58 17.48 19.47
C PRO A 76 -42.66 17.84 20.97
N GLN A 77 -42.03 17.05 21.84
CA GLN A 77 -42.04 17.27 23.29
C GLN A 77 -41.20 18.48 23.75
N THR A 78 -40.24 18.95 22.94
CA THR A 78 -39.49 20.20 23.21
C THR A 78 -40.38 21.44 23.03
N ARG A 79 -41.44 21.36 22.22
CA ARG A 79 -42.41 22.46 22.03
C ARG A 79 -43.37 22.61 23.21
N VAL A 80 -43.63 21.55 23.97
CA VAL A 80 -44.58 21.57 25.11
C VAL A 80 -44.06 22.40 26.28
N VAL A 81 -42.74 22.54 26.45
CA VAL A 81 -42.14 23.33 27.55
C VAL A 81 -41.97 24.81 27.18
N CYS A 82 -41.78 25.15 25.89
CA CYS A 82 -41.78 26.55 25.44
C CYS A 82 -43.19 27.17 25.41
N GLY A 83 -44.24 26.37 25.46
CA GLY A 83 -45.63 26.80 25.60
C GLY A 83 -46.12 26.64 27.03
N LEU A 84 -46.22 27.75 27.76
CA LEU A 84 -46.87 27.82 29.07
C LEU A 84 -48.32 27.29 28.98
N SER A 85 -48.54 25.99 29.23
CA SER A 85 -49.89 25.46 29.45
C SER A 85 -49.85 24.36 30.51
N SER A 86 -50.13 24.80 31.73
CA SER A 86 -50.55 23.96 32.84
C SER A 86 -51.87 23.30 32.49
N GLY A 87 -51.81 22.09 31.92
CA GLY A 87 -52.96 21.25 31.64
C GLY A 87 -52.55 19.79 31.81
N LEU A 88 -53.08 19.15 32.84
CA LEU A 88 -52.88 17.76 33.22
C LEU A 88 -53.38 16.81 32.11
N HIS A 89 -52.57 16.57 31.08
CA HIS A 89 -52.73 15.42 30.19
C HIS A 89 -51.65 14.41 30.55
N SER A 90 -52.06 13.30 31.16
CA SER A 90 -51.20 12.12 31.33
C SER A 90 -50.71 11.69 29.95
N SER A 91 -49.46 12.00 29.61
CA SER A 91 -48.83 11.51 28.38
C SER A 91 -49.03 10.01 28.29
N SER A 92 -49.58 9.54 27.16
CA SER A 92 -49.74 8.11 26.92
C SER A 92 -48.37 7.41 27.09
N PRO A 93 -48.31 6.26 27.80
CA PRO A 93 -47.06 5.54 28.06
C PRO A 93 -46.30 5.19 26.76
N VAL A 94 -47.02 5.01 25.65
CA VAL A 94 -46.44 4.75 24.33
C VAL A 94 -45.61 5.92 23.81
N ILE A 95 -46.05 7.17 24.03
CA ILE A 95 -45.35 8.37 23.55
C ILE A 95 -44.08 8.62 24.38
N THR A 96 -44.12 8.30 25.68
CA THR A 96 -42.92 8.36 26.54
C THR A 96 -41.92 7.26 26.20
N ASP A 97 -42.38 6.05 25.89
CA ASP A 97 -41.51 4.93 25.52
C ASP A 97 -40.84 5.18 24.16
N LEU A 98 -41.57 5.74 23.19
CA LEU A 98 -41.02 6.12 21.89
C LEU A 98 -40.04 7.31 22.01
N SER A 99 -40.29 8.27 22.90
CA SER A 99 -39.34 9.37 23.14
C SER A 99 -38.06 8.91 23.83
N TRP A 100 -38.13 7.89 24.70
CA TRP A 100 -36.96 7.20 25.24
C TRP A 100 -36.13 6.49 24.17
N ILE A 101 -36.77 5.85 23.18
CA ILE A 101 -36.05 5.24 22.05
C ILE A 101 -35.33 6.30 21.22
N VAL A 102 -36.00 7.43 20.93
CA VAL A 102 -35.38 8.54 20.19
C VAL A 102 -34.20 9.13 20.97
N ALA A 103 -34.35 9.34 22.29
CA ALA A 103 -33.28 9.80 23.15
C ALA A 103 -32.10 8.81 23.20
N ALA A 104 -32.38 7.51 23.25
CA ALA A 104 -31.37 6.46 23.23
C ALA A 104 -30.63 6.37 21.90
N ARG A 105 -31.32 6.48 20.76
CA ARG A 105 -30.69 6.55 19.43
C ARG A 105 -29.81 7.79 19.28
N ALA A 106 -30.31 8.94 19.73
CA ALA A 106 -29.53 10.17 19.79
C ALA A 106 -28.28 9.98 20.66
N ALA A 107 -28.42 9.39 21.85
CA ALA A 107 -27.28 9.08 22.73
C ALA A 107 -26.25 8.19 22.03
N VAL A 108 -26.68 7.05 21.47
CA VAL A 108 -25.79 6.10 20.75
C VAL A 108 -25.05 6.77 19.59
N GLN A 109 -25.72 7.63 18.83
CA GLN A 109 -25.08 8.41 17.76
C GLN A 109 -24.05 9.42 18.31
N THR A 110 -24.37 10.13 19.39
CA THR A 110 -23.41 11.05 20.03
C THR A 110 -22.21 10.31 20.62
N PHE A 111 -22.41 9.14 21.22
CA PHE A 111 -21.33 8.26 21.66
C PHE A 111 -20.47 7.84 20.47
N GLY A 112 -21.08 7.41 19.36
CA GLY A 112 -20.37 7.05 18.13
C GLY A 112 -19.45 8.18 17.65
N LEU A 113 -19.96 9.41 17.58
CA LEU A 113 -19.17 10.59 17.21
C LEU A 113 -18.02 10.88 18.18
N VAL A 114 -18.27 10.80 19.49
CA VAL A 114 -17.25 11.07 20.50
C VAL A 114 -16.18 9.99 20.50
N LEU A 115 -16.56 8.71 20.36
CA LEU A 115 -15.64 7.59 20.24
C LEU A 115 -14.79 7.70 18.95
N GLU A 116 -15.41 8.08 17.83
CA GLU A 116 -14.71 8.35 16.58
C GLU A 116 -13.70 9.50 16.76
N SER A 117 -14.12 10.61 17.34
CA SER A 117 -13.25 11.77 17.61
C SER A 117 -12.09 11.45 18.56
N LEU A 118 -12.35 10.73 19.66
CA LEU A 118 -11.32 10.32 20.64
C LEU A 118 -10.31 9.36 20.01
N SER A 119 -10.80 8.42 19.21
CA SER A 119 -9.97 7.45 18.53
C SER A 119 -9.13 8.11 17.44
N GLU A 120 -9.70 9.00 16.61
CA GLU A 120 -8.94 9.79 15.62
C GLU A 120 -7.85 10.65 16.28
N ASN A 121 -8.16 11.29 17.40
CA ASN A 121 -7.17 12.05 18.16
C ASN A 121 -6.07 11.15 18.73
N THR A 122 -6.42 9.96 19.24
CA THR A 122 -5.44 8.98 19.73
C THR A 122 -4.55 8.46 18.60
N LEU A 123 -5.09 8.26 17.40
CA LEU A 123 -4.33 7.92 16.19
C LEU A 123 -3.37 9.06 15.80
N ALA A 124 -3.84 10.29 15.75
CA ALA A 124 -3.01 11.46 15.43
C ALA A 124 -1.86 11.64 16.43
N ILE A 125 -2.14 11.48 17.73
CA ILE A 125 -1.12 11.50 18.79
C ILE A 125 -0.12 10.34 18.62
N THR A 126 -0.59 9.15 18.23
CA THR A 126 0.28 7.99 18.00
C THR A 126 1.21 8.22 16.81
N ASP A 127 0.73 8.83 15.73
CA ASP A 127 1.57 9.20 14.59
C ASP A 127 2.66 10.21 15.00
N GLU A 128 2.31 11.25 15.76
CA GLU A 128 3.30 12.20 16.28
C GLU A 128 4.29 11.54 17.26
N LEU A 129 3.83 10.56 18.06
CA LEU A 129 4.69 9.78 18.94
C LEU A 129 5.73 8.95 18.15
N THR A 130 5.30 8.26 17.08
CA THR A 130 6.22 7.47 16.24
C THR A 130 7.28 8.35 15.60
N TYR A 131 6.94 9.57 15.22
CA TYR A 131 7.92 10.56 14.74
C TYR A 131 8.96 10.87 15.81
N TRP A 132 8.55 11.22 17.04
CA TRP A 132 9.48 11.51 18.12
C TRP A 132 10.32 10.31 18.56
N ASP A 133 9.75 9.10 18.51
CA ASP A 133 10.48 7.86 18.80
C ASP A 133 11.56 7.60 17.75
N SER A 134 11.23 7.73 16.46
CA SER A 134 12.21 7.59 15.38
C SER A 134 13.35 8.62 15.47
N LEU A 135 13.05 9.81 16.00
CA LEU A 135 14.03 10.88 16.22
C LEU A 135 14.98 10.55 17.38
N LEU A 136 14.48 9.92 18.43
CA LEU A 136 15.27 9.53 19.60
C LEU A 136 16.13 8.28 19.36
N GLU A 137 15.68 7.38 18.49
CA GLU A 137 16.39 6.15 18.11
C GLU A 137 17.69 6.44 17.33
N SER A 138 17.72 7.49 16.51
CA SER A 138 18.86 7.82 15.66
C SER A 138 19.50 9.16 16.01
N GLN A 139 20.81 9.15 16.30
CA GLN A 139 21.57 10.39 16.53
C GLN A 139 21.65 11.27 15.26
N TRP A 140 21.58 10.67 14.06
CA TRP A 140 21.57 11.41 12.80
C TRP A 140 20.28 12.20 12.59
N TYR A 141 19.12 11.58 12.85
CA TYR A 141 17.84 12.28 12.75
C TYR A 141 17.76 13.40 13.80
N MET A 142 18.27 13.15 15.02
CA MET A 142 18.38 14.17 16.05
C MET A 142 19.24 15.35 15.59
N GLY A 143 20.42 15.07 14.99
CA GLY A 143 21.28 16.10 14.40
C GLY A 143 20.56 16.92 13.32
N LEU A 144 19.81 16.27 12.42
CA LEU A 144 19.01 16.95 11.41
C LEU A 144 17.92 17.82 12.03
N TYR A 145 17.20 17.33 13.04
CA TYR A 145 16.18 18.12 13.74
C TYR A 145 16.80 19.34 14.41
N THR A 146 17.97 19.21 15.02
CA THR A 146 18.66 20.36 15.64
C THR A 146 19.11 21.38 14.63
N ALA A 147 19.58 20.95 13.46
CA ALA A 147 19.87 21.85 12.36
C ALA A 147 18.60 22.54 11.85
N GLN A 148 17.48 21.82 11.76
CA GLN A 148 16.18 22.36 11.34
C GLN A 148 15.66 23.43 12.30
N THR A 149 15.72 23.21 13.62
CA THR A 149 15.22 24.14 14.64
C THR A 149 16.24 25.22 15.05
N PHE A 150 17.49 25.12 14.59
CA PHE A 150 18.56 26.05 14.92
C PHE A 150 18.22 27.53 14.65
N PRO A 151 17.61 27.92 13.51
CA PRO A 151 17.28 29.33 13.25
C PRO A 151 16.27 29.90 14.25
N VAL A 152 15.28 29.10 14.66
CA VAL A 152 14.27 29.50 15.65
C VAL A 152 14.90 29.63 17.03
N TRP A 153 15.76 28.68 17.41
CA TRP A 153 16.52 28.76 18.66
C TRP A 153 17.42 30.00 18.70
N LEU A 154 18.12 30.27 17.59
CA LEU A 154 19.03 31.41 17.46
C LEU A 154 18.26 32.73 17.53
N TRP A 155 17.10 32.82 16.88
CA TRP A 155 16.22 33.99 16.94
C TRP A 155 15.70 34.25 18.36
N HIS A 156 15.24 33.21 19.05
CA HIS A 156 14.74 33.34 20.42
C HIS A 156 15.87 33.76 21.39
N ASN A 157 17.06 33.17 21.28
CA ASN A 157 18.20 33.49 22.16
C ASN A 157 18.80 34.88 21.89
N LEU A 158 18.83 35.32 20.63
CA LEU A 158 19.29 36.68 20.28
C LEU A 158 18.22 37.74 20.62
N GLY A 159 16.94 37.43 20.41
CA GLY A 159 15.81 38.32 20.71
C GLY A 159 15.70 38.67 22.20
N HIS A 160 15.91 37.69 23.10
CA HIS A 160 15.95 37.89 24.55
C HIS A 160 17.12 38.75 25.03
N GLN A 161 18.19 38.90 24.24
CA GLN A 161 19.33 39.76 24.62
C GLN A 161 19.29 41.13 23.95
N SER A 162 18.54 41.32 22.86
CA SER A 162 18.27 42.64 22.29
C SER A 162 17.26 43.46 23.10
N SER A 163 16.37 42.82 23.87
CA SER A 163 15.44 43.53 24.77
C SER A 163 16.14 44.18 25.97
N VAL A 164 17.33 43.70 26.36
CA VAL A 164 18.15 44.30 27.42
C VAL A 164 18.87 45.57 26.94
N TRP A 165 18.88 45.84 25.62
CA TRP A 165 19.55 47.01 25.05
C TRP A 165 18.71 47.67 23.95
N SER A 166 17.54 48.18 24.34
CA SER A 166 16.78 49.13 23.51
C SER A 166 16.70 50.49 24.22
N PRO A 167 17.39 51.55 23.76
CA PRO A 167 17.03 52.91 24.14
C PRO A 167 15.62 53.25 23.57
N PRO A 168 14.79 54.00 24.28
CA PRO A 168 13.41 54.26 23.85
C PRO A 168 13.44 55.29 22.72
N GLY A 169 13.07 54.89 21.48
CA GLY A 169 12.79 55.90 20.46
C GLY A 169 12.92 55.55 18.97
N ILE A 170 13.07 54.29 18.54
CA ILE A 170 13.31 54.01 17.09
C ILE A 170 12.47 52.85 16.52
N TRP A 171 11.28 52.56 17.07
CA TRP A 171 10.40 51.50 16.54
C TRP A 171 9.25 51.97 15.63
N ASN A 172 9.20 53.26 15.25
CA ASN A 172 8.12 53.78 14.39
C ASN A 172 8.45 53.87 12.88
N GLN A 173 9.60 53.36 12.42
CA GLN A 173 9.97 53.40 11.00
C GLN A 173 10.52 52.05 10.51
N ALA A 174 9.71 50.99 10.63
CA ALA A 174 10.01 49.70 10.03
C ALA A 174 9.48 49.61 8.59
N ILE A 175 10.06 50.41 7.69
CA ILE A 175 10.05 50.17 6.23
C ILE A 175 11.45 50.47 5.71
N LEU A 176 12.43 49.59 6.00
CA LEU A 176 13.73 49.50 5.33
C LEU A 176 14.46 48.26 5.87
N THR A 177 14.23 47.13 5.22
CA THR A 177 14.74 45.80 5.62
C THR A 177 16.28 45.69 5.59
N SER A 178 17.00 46.65 4.99
CA SER A 178 18.46 46.62 4.85
C SER A 178 19.23 46.95 6.14
N ASN A 179 18.79 47.95 6.91
CA ASN A 179 19.51 48.39 8.10
C ASN A 179 19.34 47.40 9.27
N ALA A 180 18.15 46.83 9.42
CA ALA A 180 17.90 45.75 10.38
C ALA A 180 18.74 44.50 10.07
N TRP A 181 18.93 44.18 8.79
CA TRP A 181 19.75 43.05 8.36
C TRP A 181 21.24 43.28 8.58
N ASN A 182 21.72 44.50 8.37
CA ASN A 182 23.10 44.87 8.71
C ASN A 182 23.34 44.81 10.23
N HIS A 183 22.41 45.27 11.06
CA HIS A 183 22.53 45.14 12.52
C HIS A 183 22.48 43.69 12.98
N PHE A 184 21.64 42.85 12.37
CA PHE A 184 21.62 41.41 12.61
C PHE A 184 22.94 40.75 12.19
N TYR A 185 23.43 41.02 10.98
CA TYR A 185 24.67 40.47 10.45
C TYR A 185 25.88 40.88 11.28
N HIS A 186 25.97 42.15 11.69
CA HIS A 186 27.04 42.62 12.56
C HIS A 186 26.94 42.03 13.97
N SER A 187 25.74 41.90 14.53
CA SER A 187 25.53 41.26 15.84
C SER A 187 25.89 39.77 15.81
N ALA A 188 25.49 39.06 14.76
CA ALA A 188 25.83 37.66 14.54
C ALA A 188 27.33 37.48 14.31
N ARG A 189 27.94 38.27 13.42
CA ARG A 189 29.37 38.25 13.11
C ARG A 189 30.23 38.53 14.34
N ARG A 190 29.85 39.52 15.16
CA ARG A 190 30.61 39.91 16.35
C ARG A 190 30.59 38.83 17.44
N ARG A 191 29.54 38.00 17.52
CA ARG A 191 29.46 36.85 18.46
C ARG A 191 30.10 35.58 17.92
N VAL A 192 29.92 35.27 16.63
CA VAL A 192 30.46 34.05 16.00
C VAL A 192 31.99 34.12 15.86
N PHE A 193 32.56 35.31 15.61
CA PHE A 193 34.02 35.46 15.47
C PHE A 193 34.78 35.74 16.78
N SER A 194 34.12 36.17 17.86
CA SER A 194 34.80 36.45 19.14
C SER A 194 34.84 35.25 20.11
N THR A 195 34.13 34.17 19.80
CA THR A 195 34.17 32.93 20.59
C THR A 195 35.17 31.95 19.98
N THR A 196 36.41 32.03 20.47
CA THR A 196 37.52 31.11 20.24
C THR A 196 37.09 29.63 20.18
N MET A 197 37.71 28.88 19.26
CA MET A 197 37.44 27.49 18.83
C MET A 197 37.21 26.44 19.94
N SER A 198 37.64 26.69 21.18
CA SER A 198 37.43 25.81 22.34
C SER A 198 36.05 25.97 23.01
N SER A 199 35.41 27.14 22.90
CA SER A 199 34.07 27.42 23.44
C SER A 199 32.95 26.96 22.49
N VAL A 200 33.20 26.93 21.18
CA VAL A 200 32.29 26.39 20.16
C VAL A 200 32.05 24.89 20.36
N ARG A 201 33.06 24.14 20.80
CA ARG A 201 32.92 22.71 21.14
C ARG A 201 32.02 22.46 22.37
N LYS A 202 31.97 23.41 23.32
CA LYS A 202 31.07 23.37 24.49
C LYS A 202 29.70 23.98 24.19
N GLY A 203 29.63 24.99 23.32
CA GLY A 203 28.40 25.68 22.91
C GLY A 203 27.55 24.92 21.91
N LEU A 204 28.15 24.09 21.04
CA LEU A 204 27.42 23.22 20.10
C LEU A 204 26.75 22.01 20.77
N LEU A 205 27.23 21.58 21.94
CA LEU A 205 26.61 20.49 22.70
C LEU A 205 25.36 20.96 23.46
N HIS A 206 25.28 22.24 23.81
CA HIS A 206 24.12 22.83 24.50
C HIS A 206 22.80 22.74 23.70
N PRO A 207 22.72 23.08 22.39
CA PRO A 207 21.48 22.97 21.62
C PRO A 207 21.07 21.52 21.32
N LEU A 208 22.03 20.61 21.15
CA LEU A 208 21.74 19.18 20.97
C LEU A 208 21.14 18.57 22.25
N LEU A 209 21.65 18.95 23.41
CA LEU A 209 21.11 18.50 24.70
C LEU A 209 19.76 19.17 25.00
N ALA A 210 19.63 20.47 24.74
CA ALA A 210 18.38 21.20 24.97
C ALA A 210 17.23 20.68 24.09
N SER A 211 17.48 20.47 22.79
CA SER A 211 16.51 19.87 21.87
C SER A 211 16.16 18.43 22.27
N LYS A 212 17.13 17.62 22.68
CA LYS A 212 16.87 16.24 23.15
C LYS A 212 16.01 16.23 24.42
N LEU A 213 16.20 17.18 25.33
CA LEU A 213 15.35 17.35 26.51
C LEU A 213 13.95 17.82 26.14
N GLU A 214 13.84 18.79 25.22
CA GLU A 214 12.57 19.28 24.68
C GLU A 214 11.76 18.14 24.01
N VAL A 215 12.42 17.34 23.17
CA VAL A 215 11.82 16.16 22.51
C VAL A 215 11.33 15.16 23.56
N ARG A 216 12.14 14.88 24.58
CA ARG A 216 11.74 13.98 25.67
C ARG A 216 10.54 14.54 26.45
N GLN A 217 10.50 15.83 26.70
CA GLN A 217 9.39 16.48 27.40
C GLN A 217 8.11 16.43 26.56
N LYS A 218 8.17 16.82 25.28
CA LYS A 218 7.05 16.72 24.33
C LYS A 218 6.54 15.30 24.20
N ARG A 219 7.45 14.32 24.08
CA ARG A 219 7.10 12.89 24.06
C ARG A 219 6.39 12.46 25.34
N LYS A 220 6.89 12.85 26.53
CA LYS A 220 6.24 12.53 27.81
C LYS A 220 4.83 13.12 27.89
N MET A 221 4.66 14.39 27.49
CA MET A 221 3.35 15.04 27.48
C MET A 221 2.39 14.39 26.48
N LEU A 222 2.86 14.01 25.29
CA LEU A 222 2.09 13.26 24.30
C LEU A 222 1.67 11.88 24.83
N HIS A 223 2.55 11.17 25.54
CA HIS A 223 2.19 9.91 26.19
C HIS A 223 1.09 10.10 27.23
N VAL A 224 1.18 11.13 28.09
CA VAL A 224 0.14 11.42 29.08
C VAL A 224 -1.18 11.77 28.39
N ALA A 225 -1.17 12.61 27.36
CA ALA A 225 -2.37 12.96 26.60
C ALA A 225 -2.98 11.72 25.90
N LYS A 226 -2.14 10.85 25.33
CA LYS A 226 -2.58 9.58 24.73
C LYS A 226 -3.24 8.69 25.77
N ASP A 227 -2.62 8.56 26.94
CA ASP A 227 -3.09 7.69 28.01
C ASP A 227 -4.44 8.17 28.58
N VAL A 228 -4.63 9.48 28.70
CA VAL A 228 -5.91 10.10 29.12
C VAL A 228 -7.00 9.95 28.06
N ASN A 229 -6.68 10.13 26.77
CA ASN A 229 -7.65 9.89 25.70
C ASN A 229 -8.01 8.39 25.57
N ALA A 230 -7.04 7.50 25.76
CA ALA A 230 -7.27 6.07 25.72
C ALA A 230 -8.07 5.58 26.94
N SER A 231 -7.83 6.11 28.15
CA SER A 231 -8.64 5.77 29.32
C SER A 231 -10.08 6.27 29.17
N ALA A 232 -10.28 7.47 28.63
CA ALA A 232 -11.61 7.98 28.30
C ALA A 232 -12.30 7.11 27.25
N LEU A 233 -11.60 6.72 26.19
CA LEU A 233 -12.14 5.83 25.17
C LEU A 233 -12.55 4.47 25.76
N GLY A 234 -11.69 3.83 26.55
CA GLY A 234 -11.99 2.53 27.15
C GLY A 234 -13.15 2.59 28.14
N PHE A 235 -13.21 3.63 28.97
CA PHE A 235 -14.32 3.86 29.90
C PHE A 235 -15.65 4.06 29.16
N LEU A 236 -15.67 4.91 28.12
CA LEU A 236 -16.88 5.16 27.33
C LEU A 236 -17.34 3.93 26.57
N VAL A 237 -16.43 3.12 26.02
CA VAL A 237 -16.80 1.87 25.33
C VAL A 237 -17.35 0.85 26.33
N GLU A 238 -16.76 0.71 27.51
CA GLU A 238 -17.29 -0.17 28.55
C GLU A 238 -18.70 0.23 28.98
N ARG A 239 -18.96 1.52 29.15
CA ARG A 239 -20.31 2.04 29.45
C ARG A 239 -21.27 1.89 28.28
N CYS A 240 -20.83 2.09 27.05
CA CYS A 240 -21.62 1.85 25.85
C CYS A 240 -22.05 0.37 25.74
N LEU A 241 -21.17 -0.57 26.09
CA LEU A 241 -21.47 -2.00 26.16
C LEU A 241 -22.37 -2.39 27.34
N GLN A 242 -22.56 -1.53 28.35
CA GLN A 242 -23.54 -1.75 29.43
C GLN A 242 -24.96 -1.31 29.03
N ILE A 243 -25.11 -0.55 27.94
CA ILE A 243 -26.40 -0.20 27.34
C ILE A 243 -26.98 -1.41 26.57
N ASP A 244 -26.12 -2.36 26.17
CA ASP A 244 -26.47 -3.63 25.55
C ASP A 244 -27.47 -4.37 26.47
N LEU A 245 -28.67 -4.68 25.97
CA LEU A 245 -29.68 -5.38 26.76
C LEU A 245 -29.21 -6.82 26.97
N ASP A 246 -29.13 -7.27 28.22
CA ASP A 246 -28.91 -8.70 28.51
C ASP A 246 -30.02 -9.51 27.82
N ASP A 247 -29.61 -10.46 26.96
CA ASP A 247 -30.50 -11.40 26.25
C ASP A 247 -31.42 -12.17 27.24
N ASP A 248 -31.02 -12.26 28.51
CA ASP A 248 -31.78 -12.91 29.59
C ASP A 248 -33.07 -12.16 29.98
N LEU A 249 -33.19 -10.84 29.71
CA LEU A 249 -34.42 -10.06 29.88
C LEU A 249 -35.41 -10.25 28.71
N ILE A 250 -34.99 -10.88 27.61
CA ILE A 250 -35.82 -11.08 26.42
C ILE A 250 -36.81 -12.24 26.61
N GLY A 251 -36.59 -13.12 27.59
CA GLY A 251 -37.48 -14.25 27.90
C GLY A 251 -38.71 -13.93 28.76
N SER A 252 -38.80 -12.75 29.38
CA SER A 252 -39.96 -12.40 30.21
C SER A 252 -41.09 -11.80 29.36
N HIS A 253 -42.07 -12.63 29.03
CA HIS A 253 -43.19 -12.33 28.13
C HIS A 253 -44.25 -11.34 28.66
N CYS A 254 -44.00 -10.59 29.75
CA CYS A 254 -45.08 -9.86 30.46
C CYS A 254 -44.98 -8.32 30.50
N ASP A 255 -43.86 -7.67 30.19
CA ASP A 255 -43.78 -6.21 30.26
C ASP A 255 -43.64 -5.58 28.86
N SER A 256 -44.69 -4.89 28.42
CA SER A 256 -44.75 -4.12 27.16
C SER A 256 -44.07 -2.74 27.27
N SER A 257 -43.71 -2.30 28.48
CA SER A 257 -43.08 -1.01 28.75
C SER A 257 -41.56 -1.10 28.81
N VAL A 258 -40.88 0.01 28.51
CA VAL A 258 -39.43 0.15 28.70
C VAL A 258 -39.08 -0.02 30.18
N SER A 259 -38.06 -0.84 30.50
CA SER A 259 -37.62 -1.05 31.89
C SER A 259 -36.99 0.22 32.47
N ASP A 260 -37.42 0.60 33.68
CA ASP A 260 -36.88 1.74 34.43
C ASP A 260 -35.35 1.62 34.64
N GLU A 261 -34.82 0.39 34.73
CA GLU A 261 -33.37 0.12 34.83
C GLU A 261 -32.60 0.45 33.56
N TRP A 262 -33.23 0.36 32.39
CA TRP A 262 -32.60 0.70 31.12
C TRP A 262 -32.61 2.22 30.91
N CYS A 263 -33.70 2.89 31.26
CA CYS A 263 -33.80 4.35 31.26
C CYS A 263 -32.75 4.98 32.19
N SER A 264 -32.54 4.43 33.38
CA SER A 264 -31.52 4.92 34.31
C SER A 264 -30.10 4.74 33.77
N LYS A 265 -29.79 3.56 33.18
CA LYS A 265 -28.51 3.31 32.51
C LYS A 265 -28.21 4.32 31.39
N ILE A 266 -29.23 4.74 30.63
CA ILE A 266 -29.06 5.76 29.58
C ILE A 266 -28.77 7.13 30.18
N ILE A 267 -29.54 7.56 31.19
CA ILE A 267 -29.29 8.85 31.86
C ILE A 267 -27.85 8.90 32.38
N ASP A 268 -27.43 7.86 33.10
CA ASP A 268 -26.09 7.76 33.69
C ASP A 268 -25.01 7.77 32.60
N SER A 269 -25.24 7.08 31.47
CA SER A 269 -24.30 7.08 30.36
C SER A 269 -24.09 8.48 29.79
N VAL A 270 -25.17 9.25 29.62
CA VAL A 270 -25.13 10.59 29.00
C VAL A 270 -24.56 11.64 29.96
N THR A 271 -24.84 11.56 31.27
CA THR A 271 -24.21 12.42 32.27
C THR A 271 -22.71 12.16 32.33
N LEU A 272 -22.30 10.88 32.36
CA LEU A 272 -20.89 10.48 32.34
C LEU A 272 -20.18 10.92 31.05
N LEU A 273 -20.83 10.83 29.88
CA LEU A 273 -20.29 11.33 28.62
C LEU A 273 -19.97 12.83 28.70
N GLY A 274 -20.89 13.63 29.23
CA GLY A 274 -20.69 15.06 29.46
C GLY A 274 -19.54 15.35 30.42
N LEU A 275 -19.46 14.62 31.53
CA LEU A 275 -18.40 14.76 32.54
C LEU A 275 -17.02 14.40 31.98
N VAL A 276 -16.92 13.32 31.22
CA VAL A 276 -15.67 12.89 30.56
C VAL A 276 -15.19 13.96 29.58
N LEU A 277 -16.07 14.48 28.73
CA LEU A 277 -15.70 15.54 27.77
C LEU A 277 -15.29 16.84 28.47
N GLN A 278 -15.97 17.22 29.54
CA GLN A 278 -15.61 18.40 30.33
C GLN A 278 -14.24 18.22 31.01
N HIS A 279 -13.96 17.02 31.53
CA HIS A 279 -12.65 16.71 32.12
C HIS A 279 -11.54 16.75 31.07
N LEU A 280 -11.76 16.16 29.90
CA LEU A 280 -10.83 16.20 28.77
C LEU A 280 -10.58 17.63 28.27
N ALA A 281 -11.62 18.48 28.25
CA ALA A 281 -11.48 19.90 27.93
C ALA A 281 -10.70 20.68 29.01
N SER A 282 -10.80 20.28 30.27
CA SER A 282 -10.06 20.92 31.38
C SER A 282 -8.57 20.53 31.46
N GLY A 283 -8.15 19.51 30.71
CA GLY A 283 -6.74 19.07 30.68
C GLY A 283 -6.27 18.38 31.95
N GLY A 284 -7.18 17.71 32.68
CA GLY A 284 -6.88 17.04 33.95
C GLY A 284 -5.89 15.88 33.82
N THR A 285 -5.30 15.49 34.96
CA THR A 285 -4.32 14.39 35.02
C THR A 285 -5.01 13.01 34.97
N LEU A 286 -4.31 11.98 34.49
CA LEU A 286 -4.82 10.60 34.41
C LEU A 286 -5.39 10.07 35.75
N HIS A 287 -4.71 10.36 36.86
CA HIS A 287 -5.16 9.92 38.18
C HIS A 287 -6.42 10.66 38.64
N GLU A 288 -6.51 11.96 38.32
CA GLU A 288 -7.69 12.77 38.59
C GLU A 288 -8.89 12.30 37.76
N PHE A 289 -8.65 11.90 36.51
CA PHE A 289 -9.66 11.29 35.65
C PHE A 289 -10.19 9.98 36.25
N GLU A 290 -9.32 9.03 36.58
CA GLU A 290 -9.73 7.72 37.12
C GLU A 290 -10.49 7.88 38.44
N VAL A 291 -10.03 8.73 39.36
CA VAL A 291 -10.70 8.94 40.66
C VAL A 291 -12.02 9.68 40.50
N LYS A 292 -12.09 10.74 39.67
CA LYS A 292 -13.33 11.49 39.49
C LYS A 292 -14.37 10.69 38.72
N THR A 293 -13.98 9.91 37.72
CA THR A 293 -14.92 9.10 36.92
C THR A 293 -15.42 7.87 37.68
N THR A 294 -14.56 7.21 38.46
CA THR A 294 -14.99 6.11 39.34
C THR A 294 -15.84 6.60 40.50
N ALA A 295 -15.47 7.72 41.14
CA ALA A 295 -16.29 8.31 42.21
C ALA A 295 -17.62 8.88 41.69
N ALA A 296 -17.67 9.45 40.48
CA ALA A 296 -18.92 9.86 39.85
C ALA A 296 -19.81 8.66 39.55
N ALA A 297 -19.22 7.59 38.98
CA ALA A 297 -19.92 6.34 38.72
C ALA A 297 -20.46 5.66 39.99
N GLU A 298 -19.71 5.68 41.10
CA GLU A 298 -20.13 5.11 42.39
C GLU A 298 -21.18 5.97 43.09
N LYS A 299 -21.06 7.31 42.99
CA LYS A 299 -21.99 8.26 43.59
C LYS A 299 -23.35 8.26 42.87
N GLU A 300 -23.36 8.11 41.55
CA GLU A 300 -24.58 7.96 40.75
C GLU A 300 -25.17 6.54 40.94
N GLY A 301 -24.34 5.50 41.00
CA GLY A 301 -24.75 4.14 41.34
C GLY A 301 -25.41 4.00 42.72
N SER A 302 -24.99 4.82 43.69
CA SER A 302 -25.59 4.85 45.03
C SER A 302 -26.90 5.65 45.12
N LEU A 303 -27.14 6.56 44.17
CA LEU A 303 -28.39 7.33 44.06
C LEU A 303 -29.54 6.46 43.52
N LEU A 304 -29.21 5.43 42.75
CA LEU A 304 -30.14 4.41 42.23
C LEU A 304 -30.84 3.60 43.34
N HIS A 305 -30.24 3.45 44.51
CA HIS A 305 -30.81 2.62 45.58
C HIS A 305 -31.79 3.38 46.51
N VAL A 306 -31.87 4.72 46.38
CA VAL A 306 -32.68 5.58 47.27
C VAL A 306 -33.88 6.23 46.55
N HIS A 307 -33.88 6.33 45.22
CA HIS A 307 -34.95 6.99 44.45
C HIS A 307 -35.74 6.01 43.54
N SER A 308 -36.38 4.99 44.14
CA SER A 308 -37.43 4.20 43.46
C SER A 308 -38.76 4.97 43.43
N ASP A 309 -38.77 6.20 42.92
CA ASP A 309 -40.00 6.99 42.80
C ASP A 309 -40.32 7.21 41.32
N ARG A 310 -41.48 6.66 40.93
CA ARG A 310 -42.05 6.53 39.56
C ARG A 310 -42.24 7.87 38.80
N THR A 311 -41.79 8.97 39.37
CA THR A 311 -41.96 10.35 38.88
C THR A 311 -40.80 10.81 37.97
N VAL A 312 -39.62 10.17 38.03
CA VAL A 312 -38.45 10.52 37.21
C VAL A 312 -38.59 10.07 35.75
N CYS A 313 -39.28 8.95 35.50
CA CYS A 313 -39.40 8.33 34.18
C CYS A 313 -40.13 9.21 33.14
N SER A 314 -41.10 10.02 33.54
CA SER A 314 -41.84 10.90 32.60
C SER A 314 -41.06 12.14 32.14
N LYS A 315 -40.04 12.60 32.89
CA LYS A 315 -39.21 13.78 32.57
C LYS A 315 -37.77 13.44 32.16
N GLY A 316 -37.37 12.17 32.34
CA GLY A 316 -36.04 11.67 31.99
C GLY A 316 -35.63 11.82 30.52
N PRO A 317 -36.48 11.54 29.50
CA PRO A 317 -36.02 11.59 28.12
C PRO A 317 -35.72 13.03 27.68
N TYR A 318 -36.43 14.01 28.25
CA TYR A 318 -36.18 15.43 28.04
C TYR A 318 -34.82 15.87 28.60
N TYR A 319 -34.48 15.44 29.83
CA TYR A 319 -33.18 15.76 30.44
C TYR A 319 -32.03 15.20 29.60
N VAL A 320 -32.17 13.98 29.09
CA VAL A 320 -31.20 13.36 28.19
C VAL A 320 -31.06 14.17 26.90
N ILE A 321 -32.17 14.53 26.27
CA ILE A 321 -32.20 15.33 25.03
C ILE A 321 -31.53 16.70 25.21
N GLU A 322 -31.87 17.43 26.28
CA GLU A 322 -31.27 18.74 26.58
C GLU A 322 -29.75 18.62 26.82
N LYS A 323 -29.33 17.59 27.55
CA LYS A 323 -27.90 17.32 27.79
C LYS A 323 -27.16 16.93 26.52
N LEU A 324 -27.76 16.12 25.65
CA LEU A 324 -27.19 15.75 24.36
C LEU A 324 -27.06 16.95 23.43
N ASP A 325 -28.02 17.87 23.44
CA ASP A 325 -27.93 19.11 22.68
C ASP A 325 -26.77 19.99 23.19
N GLN A 326 -26.65 20.16 24.51
CA GLN A 326 -25.52 20.84 25.13
C GLN A 326 -24.18 20.20 24.74
N ILE A 327 -24.07 18.87 24.80
CA ILE A 327 -22.86 18.11 24.44
C ILE A 327 -22.50 18.34 22.97
N ASN A 328 -23.46 18.18 22.06
CA ASN A 328 -23.24 18.28 20.62
C ASN A 328 -22.87 19.70 20.16
N GLN A 329 -23.51 20.73 20.72
CA GLN A 329 -23.30 22.11 20.29
C GLN A 329 -22.07 22.76 20.94
N THR A 330 -21.74 22.40 22.19
CA THR A 330 -20.72 23.12 22.97
C THR A 330 -19.50 22.27 23.33
N LEU A 331 -19.70 21.07 23.87
CA LEU A 331 -18.59 20.28 24.43
C LEU A 331 -17.74 19.61 23.37
N ILE A 332 -18.34 19.02 22.32
CA ILE A 332 -17.61 18.37 21.23
C ILE A 332 -16.73 19.38 20.46
N PRO A 333 -17.24 20.54 19.99
CA PRO A 333 -16.40 21.52 19.28
C PRO A 333 -15.28 22.10 20.15
N GLN A 334 -15.53 22.34 21.44
CA GLN A 334 -14.51 22.81 22.37
C GLN A 334 -13.39 21.78 22.55
N TYR A 335 -13.74 20.51 22.74
CA TYR A 335 -12.77 19.41 22.82
C TYR A 335 -11.91 19.33 21.55
N LEU A 336 -12.53 19.37 20.36
CA LEU A 336 -11.82 19.32 19.08
C LEU A 336 -10.86 20.51 18.90
N ALA A 337 -11.29 21.73 19.23
CA ALA A 337 -10.45 22.91 19.12
C ALA A 337 -9.24 22.86 20.07
N LEU A 338 -9.43 22.39 21.30
CA LEU A 338 -8.36 22.26 22.30
C LEU A 338 -7.36 21.18 21.91
N THR A 339 -7.84 20.03 21.45
CA THR A 339 -6.99 18.90 21.04
C THR A 339 -6.20 19.21 19.78
N GLN A 340 -6.80 19.90 18.80
CA GLN A 340 -6.09 20.35 17.61
C GLN A 340 -4.97 21.34 17.98
N LYS A 341 -5.25 22.30 18.87
CA LYS A 341 -4.25 23.25 19.36
C LYS A 341 -3.12 22.54 20.11
N SER A 342 -3.44 21.64 21.03
CA SER A 342 -2.46 20.86 21.80
C SER A 342 -1.59 19.99 20.88
N THR A 343 -2.20 19.26 19.94
CA THR A 343 -1.50 18.39 18.99
C THR A 343 -0.58 19.20 18.07
N SER A 344 -1.00 20.40 17.63
CA SER A 344 -0.15 21.27 16.81
C SER A 344 1.07 21.84 17.55
N GLY A 345 0.96 22.08 18.86
CA GLY A 345 2.06 22.60 19.69
C GLY A 345 3.04 21.53 20.17
N LEU A 346 2.54 20.32 20.45
CA LEU A 346 3.33 19.18 20.91
C LEU A 346 3.84 18.31 19.75
N GLY A 347 3.21 18.40 18.58
CA GLY A 347 3.56 17.66 17.38
C GLY A 347 4.79 18.20 16.64
N ARG A 348 5.05 17.60 15.48
CA ARG A 348 6.17 17.94 14.59
C ARG A 348 6.26 19.44 14.25
N PRO A 349 7.48 19.97 14.07
CA PRO A 349 7.66 21.36 13.65
C PRO A 349 7.04 21.60 12.26
N SER A 350 6.62 22.84 12.01
CA SER A 350 5.95 23.22 10.76
C SER A 350 6.79 22.91 9.51
N PHE A 351 6.12 22.73 8.38
CA PHE A 351 6.78 22.42 7.10
C PHE A 351 7.90 23.38 6.73
N ILE A 352 7.72 24.67 7.02
CA ILE A 352 8.73 25.71 6.76
C ILE A 352 10.00 25.44 7.57
N VAL A 353 9.86 25.09 8.86
CA VAL A 353 11.00 24.77 9.74
C VAL A 353 11.67 23.45 9.33
N ARG A 354 10.94 22.49 8.79
CA ARG A 354 11.51 21.20 8.35
C ARG A 354 12.26 21.29 7.03
N TYR A 355 11.76 22.09 6.09
CA TYR A 355 12.22 22.11 4.70
C TYR A 355 13.02 23.35 4.29
N TRP A 356 13.31 24.30 5.20
CA TRP A 356 14.09 25.49 4.85
C TRP A 356 15.47 25.14 4.26
N LEU A 357 16.15 24.12 4.79
CA LEU A 357 17.49 23.75 4.35
C LEU A 357 17.47 23.05 2.97
N PRO A 358 16.63 22.03 2.72
CA PRO A 358 16.42 21.50 1.37
C PRO A 358 15.90 22.54 0.40
N PHE A 359 15.05 23.47 0.82
CA PHE A 359 14.52 24.53 -0.04
C PHE A 359 15.63 25.50 -0.45
N LEU A 360 16.46 25.96 0.48
CA LEU A 360 17.65 26.76 0.17
C LEU A 360 18.63 25.98 -0.70
N LEU A 361 18.89 24.72 -0.40
CA LEU A 361 19.78 23.90 -1.21
C LEU A 361 19.21 23.67 -2.61
N ALA A 362 17.91 23.44 -2.74
CA ALA A 362 17.23 23.26 -4.02
C ALA A 362 17.22 24.55 -4.83
N THR A 363 17.00 25.72 -4.22
CA THR A 363 17.04 26.99 -4.95
C THR A 363 18.46 27.32 -5.41
N LEU A 364 19.46 27.13 -4.55
CA LEU A 364 20.87 27.31 -4.92
C LEU A 364 21.31 26.30 -5.98
N SER A 365 20.98 25.02 -5.79
CA SER A 365 21.30 23.96 -6.74
C SER A 365 20.56 24.10 -8.06
N THR A 366 19.32 24.59 -8.06
CA THR A 366 18.58 24.84 -9.31
C THR A 366 19.24 25.97 -10.07
N SER A 367 19.70 27.02 -9.39
CA SER A 367 20.44 28.11 -10.02
C SER A 367 21.72 27.61 -10.70
N THR A 368 22.54 26.84 -9.98
CA THR A 368 23.80 26.32 -10.53
C THR A 368 23.60 25.25 -11.59
N ILE A 369 22.64 24.34 -11.42
CA ILE A 369 22.29 23.32 -12.41
C ILE A 369 21.78 23.99 -13.68
N LEU A 370 20.92 25.02 -13.59
CA LEU A 370 20.42 25.75 -14.77
C LEU A 370 21.55 26.48 -15.50
N GLU A 371 22.52 27.04 -14.78
CA GLU A 371 23.72 27.64 -15.40
C GLU A 371 24.58 26.58 -16.11
N ILE A 372 24.82 25.43 -15.47
CA ILE A 372 25.59 24.33 -16.07
C ILE A 372 24.87 23.74 -17.28
N PHE A 373 23.55 23.56 -17.20
CA PHE A 373 22.74 23.02 -18.31
C PHE A 373 22.74 23.98 -19.51
N LYS A 374 22.65 25.29 -19.26
CA LYS A 374 22.77 26.32 -20.31
C LYS A 374 24.17 26.33 -20.91
N ALA A 375 25.22 26.25 -20.09
CA ALA A 375 26.61 26.27 -20.54
C ALA A 375 26.98 25.01 -21.35
N ARG A 376 26.45 23.84 -20.99
CA ARG A 376 26.80 22.53 -21.58
C ARG A 376 25.72 21.92 -22.48
N ARG A 377 24.74 22.70 -22.94
CA ARG A 377 23.65 22.18 -23.78
C ARG A 377 24.14 21.42 -25.01
N HIS A 378 25.23 21.90 -25.62
CA HIS A 378 25.81 21.30 -26.83
C HIS A 378 26.52 19.98 -26.52
N GLU A 379 27.18 19.86 -25.36
CA GLU A 379 27.79 18.60 -24.90
C GLU A 379 26.71 17.55 -24.60
N LEU A 380 25.60 17.95 -23.96
CA LEU A 380 24.48 17.03 -23.64
C LEU A 380 23.76 16.54 -24.90
N LEU A 381 23.51 17.43 -25.86
CA LEU A 381 22.97 17.06 -27.17
C LEU A 381 23.94 16.13 -27.92
N GLY A 382 25.25 16.40 -27.82
CA GLY A 382 26.30 15.50 -28.31
C GLY A 382 26.19 14.12 -27.69
N TRP A 383 26.21 14.01 -26.36
CA TRP A 383 26.11 12.72 -25.66
C TRP A 383 24.83 11.94 -25.98
N ILE A 384 23.69 12.60 -26.11
CA ILE A 384 22.44 11.93 -26.50
C ILE A 384 22.52 11.40 -27.93
N THR A 385 23.08 12.21 -28.84
CA THR A 385 23.26 11.82 -30.24
C THR A 385 24.27 10.69 -30.36
N ASP A 386 25.38 10.76 -29.62
CA ASP A 386 26.45 9.76 -29.58
C ASP A 386 25.97 8.45 -28.95
N ILE A 387 25.20 8.49 -27.86
CA ILE A 387 24.60 7.28 -27.27
C ILE A 387 23.60 6.66 -28.25
N GLY A 388 22.79 7.49 -28.92
CA GLY A 388 21.84 7.05 -29.92
C GLY A 388 22.52 6.38 -31.11
N SER A 389 23.52 7.03 -31.69
CA SER A 389 24.29 6.50 -32.82
C SER A 389 25.06 5.24 -32.43
N THR A 390 25.72 5.21 -31.27
CA THR A 390 26.44 4.03 -30.76
C THR A 390 25.49 2.85 -30.54
N THR A 391 24.27 3.09 -30.04
CA THR A 391 23.28 2.02 -29.83
C THR A 391 22.77 1.47 -31.17
N ILE A 392 22.50 2.34 -32.14
CA ILE A 392 22.07 1.96 -33.50
C ILE A 392 23.19 1.19 -34.21
N GLU A 393 24.43 1.66 -34.11
CA GLU A 393 25.61 1.03 -34.71
C GLU A 393 25.90 -0.33 -34.06
N PHE A 394 25.80 -0.42 -32.73
CA PHE A 394 25.92 -1.70 -32.02
C PHE A 394 24.85 -2.69 -32.47
N TRP A 395 23.58 -2.27 -32.55
CA TRP A 395 22.48 -3.13 -32.99
C TRP A 395 22.66 -3.60 -34.43
N ASN A 396 23.05 -2.69 -35.34
CA ASN A 396 23.26 -3.03 -36.74
C ASN A 396 24.45 -3.99 -36.91
N ASN A 397 25.61 -3.68 -36.33
CA ASN A 397 26.83 -4.46 -36.53
C ASN A 397 26.81 -5.82 -35.83
N TRP A 398 26.19 -5.93 -34.65
CA TRP A 398 26.26 -7.13 -33.81
C TRP A 398 25.00 -7.99 -33.81
N VAL A 399 23.84 -7.45 -34.22
CA VAL A 399 22.58 -8.20 -34.28
C VAL A 399 22.07 -8.30 -35.70
N VAL A 400 21.92 -7.18 -36.43
CA VAL A 400 21.28 -7.18 -37.75
C VAL A 400 22.18 -7.77 -38.84
N ASP A 401 23.43 -7.33 -38.95
CA ASP A 401 24.35 -7.75 -40.00
C ASP A 401 24.73 -9.24 -39.89
N PRO A 402 25.07 -9.78 -38.71
CA PRO A 402 25.35 -11.20 -38.58
C PRO A 402 24.10 -12.05 -38.83
N LEU A 403 22.91 -11.57 -38.44
CA LEU A 403 21.65 -12.27 -38.73
C LEU A 403 21.33 -12.24 -40.24
N LYS A 404 21.57 -11.12 -40.94
CA LYS A 404 21.47 -11.04 -42.40
C LYS A 404 22.44 -11.99 -43.09
N ARG A 405 23.69 -12.09 -42.61
CA ARG A 405 24.69 -13.03 -43.16
C ARG A 405 24.26 -14.47 -42.94
N LEU A 406 23.84 -14.83 -41.73
CA LEU A 406 23.34 -16.17 -41.40
C LEU A 406 22.10 -16.55 -42.23
N VAL A 407 21.12 -15.64 -42.33
CA VAL A 407 19.95 -15.84 -43.19
C VAL A 407 20.37 -15.91 -44.65
N GLY A 408 21.37 -15.15 -45.09
CA GLY A 408 21.95 -15.24 -46.42
C GLY A 408 22.56 -16.60 -46.72
N THR A 409 23.33 -17.17 -45.78
CA THR A 409 23.95 -18.50 -45.89
C THR A 409 22.91 -19.62 -45.90
N ILE A 410 21.83 -19.49 -45.12
CA ILE A 410 20.74 -20.49 -45.03
C ILE A 410 19.75 -20.37 -46.20
N ARG A 411 19.45 -19.15 -46.65
CA ARG A 411 18.43 -18.84 -47.68
C ARG A 411 18.99 -18.84 -49.10
N HIS A 412 20.31 -18.81 -49.30
CA HIS A 412 20.89 -19.13 -50.61
C HIS A 412 20.60 -20.59 -50.93
N ASP A 413 19.48 -20.78 -51.64
CA ASP A 413 19.06 -22.01 -52.29
C ASP A 413 20.25 -22.68 -52.99
N GLU A 414 20.33 -24.00 -52.94
CA GLU A 414 21.35 -24.88 -53.54
C GLU A 414 21.42 -24.78 -55.09
N LYS A 415 20.75 -23.77 -55.66
CA LYS A 415 20.51 -23.57 -57.09
C LYS A 415 21.07 -22.27 -57.64
N SER A 416 21.88 -21.51 -56.93
CA SER A 416 22.41 -20.24 -57.45
C SER A 416 23.86 -20.35 -57.93
N GLU A 417 24.00 -20.23 -59.25
CA GLU A 417 25.16 -19.82 -60.06
C GLU A 417 26.45 -20.67 -60.00
N ILE A 418 27.10 -20.81 -58.84
CA ILE A 418 28.41 -21.51 -58.75
C ILE A 418 28.21 -23.03 -58.68
N ALA A 419 27.23 -23.47 -57.88
CA ALA A 419 26.79 -24.86 -57.88
C ALA A 419 26.07 -25.23 -59.19
N LEU A 420 25.49 -24.27 -59.92
CA LEU A 420 24.87 -24.51 -61.24
C LEU A 420 25.92 -24.66 -62.35
N MET A 421 27.00 -23.86 -62.35
CA MET A 421 28.12 -24.09 -63.28
C MET A 421 28.80 -25.42 -63.00
N SER A 422 29.10 -25.73 -61.73
CA SER A 422 29.68 -27.02 -61.35
C SER A 422 28.74 -28.18 -61.64
N LYS A 423 27.43 -28.07 -61.35
CA LYS A 423 26.48 -29.15 -61.61
C LYS A 423 26.22 -29.36 -63.10
N ASN A 424 26.06 -28.29 -63.89
CA ASN A 424 25.89 -28.42 -65.33
C ASN A 424 27.18 -28.90 -66.01
N SER A 425 28.35 -28.46 -65.54
CA SER A 425 29.66 -28.97 -65.97
C SER A 425 29.82 -30.44 -65.59
N LEU A 426 29.47 -30.81 -64.35
CA LEU A 426 29.51 -32.18 -63.86
C LEU A 426 28.52 -33.09 -64.59
N GLU A 427 27.31 -32.63 -64.87
CA GLU A 427 26.31 -33.36 -65.66
C GLU A 427 26.78 -33.51 -67.12
N ALA A 428 27.39 -32.48 -67.69
CA ALA A 428 27.99 -32.54 -69.02
C ALA A 428 29.20 -33.49 -69.07
N ASP A 429 30.06 -33.46 -68.06
CA ASP A 429 31.25 -34.31 -67.94
C ASP A 429 30.86 -35.77 -67.61
N ARG A 430 29.82 -36.00 -66.80
CA ARG A 430 29.23 -37.33 -66.60
C ARG A 430 28.60 -37.87 -67.87
N ALA A 431 27.85 -37.04 -68.61
CA ALA A 431 27.29 -37.43 -69.90
C ALA A 431 28.40 -37.69 -70.95
N SER A 432 29.51 -36.97 -70.89
CA SER A 432 30.70 -37.24 -71.71
C SER A 432 31.33 -38.58 -71.35
N LEU A 433 31.50 -38.86 -70.05
CA LEU A 433 32.03 -40.13 -69.55
C LEU A 433 31.11 -41.30 -69.93
N GLU A 434 29.79 -41.15 -69.78
CA GLU A 434 28.79 -42.14 -70.18
C GLU A 434 28.94 -42.51 -71.66
N ARG A 435 29.01 -41.52 -72.56
CA ARG A 435 29.21 -41.75 -74.00
C ARG A 435 30.54 -42.44 -74.28
N MET A 436 31.63 -41.97 -73.67
CA MET A 436 32.96 -42.50 -73.93
C MET A 436 33.14 -43.95 -73.46
N VAL A 437 32.54 -44.31 -72.32
CA VAL A 437 32.58 -45.67 -71.78
C VAL A 437 31.69 -46.61 -72.59
N VAL A 438 30.51 -46.15 -72.99
CA VAL A 438 29.63 -46.88 -73.90
C VAL A 438 30.33 -47.18 -75.22
N ASP A 439 30.92 -46.16 -75.87
CA ASP A 439 31.62 -46.32 -77.14
C ASP A 439 32.79 -47.29 -77.00
N PHE A 440 33.52 -47.22 -75.88
CA PHE A 440 34.60 -48.16 -75.58
C PHE A 440 34.13 -49.61 -75.46
N VAL A 441 33.01 -49.85 -74.78
CA VAL A 441 32.44 -51.19 -74.59
C VAL A 441 31.87 -51.75 -75.89
N LEU A 442 31.28 -50.91 -76.74
CA LEU A 442 30.76 -51.31 -78.06
C LEU A 442 31.87 -51.74 -79.01
N ASP A 443 32.97 -50.97 -79.07
CA ASP A 443 34.11 -51.27 -79.95
C ASP A 443 34.88 -52.55 -79.57
N HIS A 444 34.75 -53.01 -78.32
CA HIS A 444 35.41 -54.22 -77.80
C HIS A 444 34.52 -55.47 -77.80
N ARG A 445 33.33 -55.43 -78.44
CA ARG A 445 32.39 -56.56 -78.51
C ARG A 445 32.73 -57.49 -79.70
N GLU A 446 32.85 -58.80 -79.45
CA GLU A 446 33.07 -59.80 -80.51
C GLU A 446 31.81 -60.00 -81.38
N PRO A 447 31.92 -60.31 -82.69
CA PRO A 447 30.87 -60.09 -83.69
C PRO A 447 29.78 -61.19 -83.76
N SER A 448 29.31 -61.72 -82.63
CA SER A 448 28.39 -62.89 -82.64
C SER A 448 26.98 -62.69 -82.08
N ASP A 449 26.57 -61.51 -81.59
CA ASP A 449 25.19 -61.33 -81.12
C ASP A 449 24.66 -59.90 -81.29
N GLU A 450 23.96 -59.65 -82.41
CA GLU A 450 23.44 -58.33 -82.80
C GLU A 450 21.99 -58.05 -82.30
N SER A 451 21.31 -59.01 -81.67
CA SER A 451 19.85 -58.91 -81.39
C SER A 451 19.43 -58.56 -79.96
N LEU A 452 20.36 -58.45 -79.00
CA LEU A 452 20.10 -58.11 -77.58
C LEU A 452 20.70 -56.77 -77.13
N ALA A 453 21.17 -55.95 -78.08
CA ALA A 453 22.04 -54.79 -77.80
C ALA A 453 21.38 -53.64 -77.03
N SER A 454 20.08 -53.37 -77.21
CA SER A 454 19.44 -52.17 -76.64
C SER A 454 19.05 -52.30 -75.16
N ALA A 455 18.69 -53.50 -74.70
CA ALA A 455 18.34 -53.73 -73.30
C ALA A 455 19.59 -53.78 -72.41
N GLU A 456 20.66 -54.43 -72.85
CA GLU A 456 21.95 -54.47 -72.14
C GLU A 456 22.63 -53.10 -72.10
N MET A 457 22.52 -52.32 -73.18
CA MET A 457 23.04 -50.95 -73.26
C MET A 457 22.51 -50.04 -72.13
N ASN A 458 21.21 -50.11 -71.83
CA ASN A 458 20.63 -49.35 -70.72
C ASN A 458 21.12 -49.86 -69.35
N THR A 459 21.39 -51.16 -69.20
CA THR A 459 21.96 -51.70 -67.96
C THR A 459 23.43 -51.30 -67.77
N ILE A 460 24.20 -51.19 -68.86
CA ILE A 460 25.59 -50.71 -68.83
C ILE A 460 25.59 -49.19 -68.55
N MET A 461 24.71 -48.43 -69.18
CA MET A 461 24.55 -46.99 -68.91
C MET A 461 24.18 -46.72 -67.45
N ASN A 462 23.31 -47.54 -66.86
CA ASN A 462 22.97 -47.46 -65.44
C ASN A 462 24.15 -47.85 -64.53
N LYS A 463 24.91 -48.89 -64.87
CA LYS A 463 26.13 -49.26 -64.13
C LYS A 463 27.25 -48.21 -64.24
N VAL A 464 27.38 -47.54 -65.38
CA VAL A 464 28.31 -46.43 -65.58
C VAL A 464 27.86 -45.17 -64.82
N ARG A 465 26.55 -44.93 -64.71
CA ARG A 465 25.97 -43.91 -63.81
C ARG A 465 26.27 -44.18 -62.34
N GLU A 466 26.32 -45.45 -61.96
CA GLU A 466 26.75 -45.91 -60.63
C GLU A 466 28.28 -45.85 -60.44
N GLY A 467 29.04 -45.57 -61.50
CA GLY A 467 30.51 -45.40 -61.46
C GLY A 467 31.31 -46.68 -61.71
N ASP A 468 30.68 -47.76 -62.16
CA ASP A 468 31.34 -49.04 -62.44
C ASP A 468 32.09 -48.99 -63.79
N LEU A 469 33.39 -48.71 -63.72
CA LEU A 469 34.32 -48.65 -64.86
C LEU A 469 35.11 -49.96 -65.07
N THR A 470 34.70 -51.06 -64.42
CA THR A 470 35.38 -52.36 -64.48
C THR A 470 35.78 -52.83 -65.89
N PRO A 471 34.95 -52.70 -66.96
CA PRO A 471 35.37 -53.14 -68.30
C PRO A 471 36.50 -52.28 -68.90
N VAL A 472 36.49 -50.97 -68.67
CA VAL A 472 37.55 -50.05 -69.13
C VAL A 472 38.83 -50.27 -68.34
N LEU A 473 38.72 -50.45 -67.02
CA LEU A 473 39.85 -50.73 -66.14
C LEU A 473 40.54 -52.06 -66.49
N ARG A 474 39.78 -53.10 -66.82
CA ARG A 474 40.36 -54.39 -67.27
C ARG A 474 41.11 -54.27 -68.59
N ALA A 475 40.60 -53.49 -69.54
CA ALA A 475 41.28 -53.26 -70.80
C ALA A 475 42.55 -52.42 -70.60
N TYR A 476 42.48 -51.37 -69.78
CA TYR A 476 43.64 -50.61 -69.33
C TYR A 476 44.71 -51.52 -68.70
N GLU A 477 44.36 -52.36 -67.72
CA GLU A 477 45.28 -53.27 -67.04
C GLU A 477 45.90 -54.30 -67.98
N LYS A 478 45.12 -54.82 -68.94
CA LYS A 478 45.56 -55.79 -69.93
C LYS A 478 46.58 -55.17 -70.90
N ASP A 479 46.27 -53.98 -71.42
CA ASP A 479 47.11 -53.32 -72.43
C ASP A 479 48.33 -52.62 -71.83
N LEU A 480 48.28 -52.25 -70.54
CA LEU A 480 49.43 -51.75 -69.80
C LEU A 480 50.56 -52.79 -69.71
N ARG A 481 50.24 -54.09 -69.73
CA ARG A 481 51.25 -55.17 -69.71
C ARG A 481 52.07 -55.24 -70.99
N THR A 482 51.56 -54.73 -72.12
CA THR A 482 52.27 -54.66 -73.41
C THR A 482 52.11 -53.28 -74.05
N PRO A 483 52.81 -52.26 -73.52
CA PRO A 483 52.50 -50.85 -73.77
C PRO A 483 52.67 -50.44 -75.24
N PHE A 484 53.66 -50.99 -75.94
CA PHE A 484 53.91 -50.65 -77.34
C PHE A 484 52.84 -51.19 -78.28
N ILE A 485 52.32 -52.40 -78.05
CA ILE A 485 51.28 -53.00 -78.89
C ILE A 485 49.91 -52.38 -78.58
N GLY A 486 49.59 -52.16 -77.31
CA GLY A 486 48.32 -51.56 -76.89
C GLY A 486 48.15 -50.09 -77.31
N THR A 487 49.25 -49.34 -77.43
CA THR A 487 49.22 -47.95 -77.92
C THR A 487 49.00 -47.88 -79.43
N ILE A 488 49.62 -48.79 -80.20
CA ILE A 488 49.48 -48.84 -81.68
C ILE A 488 48.08 -49.31 -82.09
N ARG A 489 47.46 -50.20 -81.31
CA ARG A 489 46.08 -50.66 -81.52
C ARG A 489 45.03 -49.60 -81.13
N GLY A 490 45.42 -48.63 -80.29
CA GLY A 490 44.60 -47.48 -79.91
C GLY A 490 43.82 -47.64 -78.60
N ASP A 491 43.72 -48.86 -78.06
CA ASP A 491 42.88 -49.21 -76.92
C ASP A 491 43.41 -48.63 -75.59
N LEU A 492 44.73 -48.64 -75.40
CA LEU A 492 45.36 -48.10 -74.19
C LEU A 492 45.20 -46.58 -74.06
N VAL A 493 45.32 -45.85 -75.17
CA VAL A 493 45.18 -44.38 -75.18
C VAL A 493 43.74 -43.99 -74.87
N ARG A 494 42.76 -44.71 -75.42
CA ARG A 494 41.34 -44.46 -75.17
C ARG A 494 40.95 -44.76 -73.72
N ALA A 495 41.42 -45.87 -73.16
CA ALA A 495 41.18 -46.20 -71.75
C ALA A 495 41.82 -45.18 -70.79
N LEU A 496 43.01 -44.67 -71.12
CA LEU A 496 43.68 -43.60 -70.36
C LEU A 496 42.90 -42.27 -70.42
N LEU A 497 42.36 -41.90 -71.58
CA LEU A 497 41.53 -40.70 -71.74
C LEU A 497 40.23 -40.78 -70.92
N ILE A 498 39.58 -41.95 -70.90
CA ILE A 498 38.42 -42.21 -70.04
C ILE A 498 38.77 -42.00 -68.56
N GLN A 499 39.91 -42.54 -68.13
CA GLN A 499 40.38 -42.39 -66.74
C GLN A 499 40.65 -40.93 -66.38
N ILE A 500 41.23 -40.15 -67.29
CA ILE A 500 41.45 -38.71 -67.09
C ILE A 500 40.11 -37.97 -66.96
N GLN A 501 39.11 -38.27 -67.79
CA GLN A 501 37.77 -37.68 -67.66
C GLN A 501 37.10 -38.08 -66.35
N LYS A 502 37.26 -39.33 -65.90
CA LYS A 502 36.77 -39.78 -64.60
C LYS A 502 37.41 -38.99 -63.45
N THR A 503 38.73 -38.79 -63.49
CA THR A 503 39.42 -37.98 -62.47
C THR A 503 38.95 -36.53 -62.47
N LYS A 504 38.62 -35.95 -63.62
CA LYS A 504 38.03 -34.59 -63.70
C LYS A 504 36.68 -34.53 -62.98
N VAL A 505 35.79 -35.48 -63.27
CA VAL A 505 34.47 -35.61 -62.63
C VAL A 505 34.61 -35.79 -61.11
N ASP A 506 35.50 -36.67 -60.66
CA ASP A 506 35.69 -36.96 -59.23
C ASP A 506 36.29 -35.77 -58.47
N VAL A 507 37.21 -35.02 -59.10
CA VAL A 507 37.75 -33.77 -58.55
C VAL A 507 36.66 -32.70 -58.47
N GLU A 508 35.81 -32.56 -59.49
CA GLU A 508 34.72 -31.58 -59.47
C GLU A 508 33.67 -31.90 -58.38
N VAL A 509 33.33 -33.18 -58.17
CA VAL A 509 32.47 -33.62 -57.06
C VAL A 509 33.13 -33.35 -55.70
N ALA A 510 34.43 -33.64 -55.56
CA ALA A 510 35.17 -33.40 -54.32
C ALA A 510 35.26 -31.90 -53.99
N ILE A 511 35.49 -31.06 -54.99
CA ILE A 511 35.49 -29.59 -54.85
C ILE A 511 34.11 -29.10 -54.41
N GLY A 512 33.03 -29.63 -54.99
CA GLY A 512 31.66 -29.32 -54.53
C GLY A 512 31.41 -29.74 -53.07
N GLY A 513 31.94 -30.89 -52.64
CA GLY A 513 31.88 -31.33 -51.24
C GLY A 513 32.66 -30.43 -50.27
N ILE A 514 33.79 -29.88 -50.70
CA ILE A 514 34.59 -28.92 -49.92
C ILE A 514 33.84 -27.61 -49.73
N ASP A 515 33.16 -27.10 -50.76
CA ASP A 515 32.33 -25.89 -50.66
C ASP A 515 31.21 -26.06 -49.63
N ALA A 516 30.53 -27.21 -49.65
CA ALA A 516 29.51 -27.56 -48.67
C ALA A 516 30.06 -27.62 -47.22
N LEU A 517 31.27 -28.16 -47.04
CA LEU A 517 31.94 -28.21 -45.73
C LEU A 517 32.35 -26.82 -45.23
N LEU A 518 32.94 -25.99 -46.09
CA LEU A 518 33.30 -24.60 -45.75
C LEU A 518 32.07 -23.79 -45.35
N ARG A 519 30.95 -23.99 -46.04
CA ARG A 519 29.69 -23.32 -45.73
C ARG A 519 29.07 -23.80 -44.42
N SER A 520 29.17 -25.10 -44.12
CA SER A 520 28.78 -25.64 -42.80
C SER A 520 29.62 -25.02 -41.68
N GLN A 521 30.90 -24.75 -41.91
CA GLN A 521 31.76 -24.10 -40.92
C GLN A 521 31.46 -22.60 -40.80
N GLU A 522 31.21 -21.92 -41.91
CA GLU A 522 30.77 -20.51 -41.93
C GLU A 522 29.50 -20.32 -41.08
N LEU A 523 28.55 -21.25 -41.17
CA LEU A 523 27.30 -21.23 -40.40
C LEU A 523 27.56 -21.40 -38.89
N VAL A 524 28.45 -22.32 -38.51
CA VAL A 524 28.87 -22.49 -37.11
C VAL A 524 29.60 -21.25 -36.59
N PHE A 525 30.54 -20.70 -37.35
CA PHE A 525 31.23 -19.45 -36.99
C PHE A 525 30.27 -18.27 -36.91
N GLY A 526 29.25 -18.21 -37.77
CA GLY A 526 28.18 -17.22 -37.75
C GLY A 526 27.36 -17.27 -36.45
N PHE A 527 26.96 -18.47 -36.01
CA PHE A 527 26.24 -18.63 -34.73
C PHE A 527 27.11 -18.29 -33.51
N VAL A 528 28.36 -18.71 -33.51
CA VAL A 528 29.31 -18.40 -32.42
C VAL A 528 29.56 -16.88 -32.35
N GLY A 529 29.66 -16.19 -33.49
CA GLY A 529 29.81 -14.73 -33.55
C GLY A 529 28.56 -13.94 -33.13
N LEU A 530 27.36 -14.49 -33.32
CA LEU A 530 26.08 -13.85 -32.95
C LEU A 530 25.80 -13.92 -31.43
N THR A 531 26.26 -14.98 -30.77
CA THR A 531 25.90 -15.29 -29.38
C THR A 531 26.30 -14.18 -28.37
N PRO A 532 27.51 -13.60 -28.42
CA PRO A 532 27.89 -12.51 -27.52
C PRO A 532 27.01 -11.26 -27.66
N GLY A 533 26.64 -10.89 -28.90
CA GLY A 533 25.82 -9.71 -29.18
C GLY A 533 24.40 -9.83 -28.61
N LEU A 534 23.78 -11.01 -28.76
CA LEU A 534 22.47 -11.32 -28.19
C LEU A 534 22.48 -11.32 -26.67
N LEU A 535 23.52 -11.89 -26.06
CA LEU A 535 23.65 -11.96 -24.60
C LEU A 535 23.80 -10.57 -24.00
N VAL A 536 24.67 -9.73 -24.56
CA VAL A 536 24.85 -8.34 -24.11
C VAL A 536 23.56 -7.53 -24.28
N SER A 537 22.89 -7.64 -25.42
CA SER A 537 21.62 -6.93 -25.66
C SER A 537 20.52 -7.34 -24.67
N TYR A 538 20.36 -8.65 -24.44
CA TYR A 538 19.40 -9.18 -23.47
C TYR A 538 19.71 -8.69 -22.05
N ALA A 539 20.98 -8.74 -21.63
CA ALA A 539 21.41 -8.27 -20.33
C ALA A 539 21.16 -6.76 -20.14
N SER A 540 21.45 -5.94 -21.16
CA SER A 540 21.18 -4.49 -21.13
C SER A 540 19.69 -4.18 -20.99
N VAL A 541 18.83 -4.86 -21.76
CA VAL A 541 17.38 -4.69 -21.69
C VAL A 541 16.85 -5.13 -20.33
N HIS A 542 17.29 -6.27 -19.81
CA HIS A 542 16.89 -6.77 -18.49
C HIS A 542 17.35 -5.85 -17.35
N TRP A 543 18.56 -5.28 -17.45
CA TRP A 543 19.09 -4.31 -16.49
C TRP A 543 18.24 -3.03 -16.44
N ILE A 544 17.86 -2.49 -17.60
CA ILE A 544 16.98 -1.31 -17.71
C ILE A 544 15.62 -1.62 -17.07
N PHE A 545 14.97 -2.72 -17.43
CA PHE A 545 13.68 -3.10 -16.84
C PHE A 545 13.77 -3.39 -15.33
N GLY A 546 14.88 -3.99 -14.87
CA GLY A 546 15.15 -4.26 -13.46
C GLY A 546 15.27 -2.99 -12.60
N MET A 547 15.87 -1.92 -13.13
CA MET A 547 15.96 -0.63 -12.43
C MET A 547 14.58 0.01 -12.18
N PHE A 548 13.61 -0.21 -13.07
CA PHE A 548 12.23 0.27 -12.89
C PHE A 548 11.36 -0.68 -12.04
N GLY A 549 11.64 -1.99 -12.05
CA GLY A 549 10.84 -3.03 -11.39
C GLY A 549 11.11 -3.26 -9.89
N SER A 550 12.32 -2.99 -9.39
CA SER A 550 12.77 -3.41 -8.04
C SER A 550 11.98 -2.80 -6.86
N ARG A 551 11.26 -1.70 -7.11
CA ARG A 551 10.53 -0.97 -6.06
C ARG A 551 9.25 -1.68 -5.60
N LYS A 552 8.70 -2.61 -6.39
CA LYS A 552 7.46 -3.32 -6.03
C LYS A 552 7.67 -4.32 -4.87
N GLY A 553 8.76 -5.09 -4.90
CA GLY A 553 9.09 -6.06 -3.84
C GLY A 553 9.41 -5.38 -2.50
N LEU A 554 10.21 -4.31 -2.52
CA LEU A 554 10.53 -3.52 -1.32
C LEU A 554 9.29 -2.89 -0.67
N ARG A 555 8.34 -2.41 -1.49
CA ARG A 555 7.06 -1.87 -0.99
C ARG A 555 6.19 -2.94 -0.34
N LEU A 556 6.17 -4.15 -0.90
CA LEU A 556 5.42 -5.27 -0.34
C LEU A 556 6.03 -5.70 1.01
N GLY A 557 7.35 -5.89 1.08
CA GLY A 557 8.03 -6.22 2.33
C GLY A 557 7.86 -5.15 3.41
N ARG A 558 7.85 -3.86 3.04
CA ARG A 558 7.57 -2.79 4.00
C ARG A 558 6.16 -2.85 4.57
N ARG A 559 5.15 -3.16 3.74
CA ARG A 559 3.76 -3.28 4.20
C ARG A 559 3.54 -4.50 5.08
N GLN A 560 4.18 -5.63 4.76
CA GLN A 560 4.19 -6.83 5.62
C GLN A 560 4.81 -6.51 6.98
N HIS A 561 5.95 -5.82 6.98
CA HIS A 561 6.62 -5.39 8.20
C HIS A 561 5.73 -4.45 9.04
N GLU A 562 5.09 -3.46 8.42
CA GLU A 562 4.14 -2.57 9.11
C GLU A 562 2.97 -3.34 9.75
N LEU A 563 2.41 -4.33 9.05
CA LEU A 563 1.34 -5.19 9.57
C LEU A 563 1.83 -6.04 10.77
N ARG A 564 3.00 -6.66 10.64
CA ARG A 564 3.63 -7.45 11.71
C ARG A 564 3.94 -6.62 12.94
N HIS A 565 4.39 -5.39 12.75
CA HIS A 565 4.61 -4.45 13.83
C HIS A 565 3.32 -4.06 14.55
N ALA A 566 2.24 -3.79 13.81
CA ALA A 566 0.93 -3.50 14.41
C ALA A 566 0.41 -4.69 15.24
N LEU A 567 0.53 -5.93 14.72
CA LEU A 567 0.12 -7.13 15.45
C LEU A 567 0.95 -7.34 16.72
N ARG A 568 2.27 -7.15 16.62
CA ARG A 568 3.18 -7.20 17.79
C ARG A 568 2.82 -6.15 18.83
N GLN A 569 2.40 -4.96 18.41
CA GLN A 569 2.01 -3.89 19.32
C GLN A 569 0.73 -4.25 20.09
N VAL A 570 -0.28 -4.83 19.41
CA VAL A 570 -1.48 -5.37 20.05
C VAL A 570 -1.12 -6.47 21.05
N HIS A 571 -0.32 -7.46 20.64
CA HIS A 571 0.14 -8.54 21.53
C HIS A 571 0.89 -7.99 22.75
N ARG A 572 1.84 -7.07 22.54
CA ARG A 572 2.65 -6.50 23.61
C ARG A 572 1.78 -5.73 24.60
N ASN A 573 0.83 -4.93 24.11
CA ASN A 573 -0.05 -4.16 24.98
C ASN A 573 -0.94 -5.07 25.83
N LEU A 574 -1.46 -6.18 25.27
CA LEU A 574 -2.20 -7.20 26.02
C LEU A 574 -1.35 -7.99 27.02
N THR A 575 -0.06 -8.16 26.75
CA THR A 575 0.85 -8.86 27.67
C THR A 575 1.27 -7.96 28.85
N LEU A 576 1.41 -6.65 28.58
CA LEU A 576 1.84 -5.66 29.58
C LEU A 576 0.68 -5.02 30.35
N SER A 577 -0.56 -5.24 29.93
CA SER A 577 -1.74 -4.63 30.52
C SER A 577 -1.96 -5.07 31.96
N THR A 578 -2.44 -4.16 32.79
CA THR A 578 -2.84 -4.49 34.16
C THR A 578 -4.21 -5.17 34.14
N VAL A 579 -4.26 -6.39 34.68
CA VAL A 579 -5.51 -7.15 34.80
C VAL A 579 -6.13 -6.85 36.16
N THR A 580 -7.36 -6.33 36.16
CA THR A 580 -8.16 -6.09 37.37
C THR A 580 -8.57 -7.42 38.01
N ALA A 581 -8.95 -7.42 39.30
CA ALA A 581 -9.31 -8.62 40.07
C ALA A 581 -10.36 -9.53 39.39
N ASN A 582 -11.18 -8.99 38.50
CA ASN A 582 -12.22 -9.70 37.76
C ASN A 582 -11.71 -10.36 36.44
N GLY A 583 -10.40 -10.30 36.17
CA GLY A 583 -9.81 -10.81 34.91
C GLY A 583 -10.00 -9.88 33.70
N THR A 584 -10.52 -8.66 33.92
CA THR A 584 -10.76 -7.63 32.90
C THR A 584 -9.57 -6.68 32.78
N LEU A 585 -9.40 -6.09 31.60
CA LEU A 585 -8.37 -5.08 31.34
C LEU A 585 -8.71 -3.76 32.04
N ALA A 586 -7.71 -3.02 32.52
CA ALA A 586 -7.91 -1.64 32.95
C ALA A 586 -8.45 -0.78 31.78
N PHE A 587 -9.28 0.23 32.08
CA PHE A 587 -9.92 1.08 31.07
C PHE A 587 -8.93 1.67 30.05
N LYS A 588 -7.77 2.12 30.54
CA LYS A 588 -6.67 2.63 29.71
C LYS A 588 -6.19 1.58 28.69
N ASP A 589 -5.89 0.38 29.16
CA ASP A 589 -5.34 -0.68 28.31
C ASP A 589 -6.37 -1.20 27.31
N TYR A 590 -7.65 -1.22 27.71
CA TYR A 590 -8.77 -1.54 26.82
C TYR A 590 -8.97 -0.48 25.73
N GLY A 591 -8.93 0.81 26.04
CA GLY A 591 -9.00 1.86 25.01
C GLY A 591 -7.79 1.84 24.07
N LEU A 592 -6.59 1.58 24.60
CA LEU A 592 -5.41 1.36 23.76
C LEU A 592 -5.58 0.14 22.85
N LEU A 593 -6.14 -0.96 23.34
CA LEU A 593 -6.42 -2.16 22.54
C LEU A 593 -7.27 -1.79 21.32
N ILE A 594 -8.39 -1.08 21.53
CA ILE A 594 -9.32 -0.64 20.48
C ILE A 594 -8.58 0.17 19.41
N CYS A 595 -7.83 1.20 19.81
CA CYS A 595 -7.06 2.02 18.86
C CYS A 595 -6.02 1.21 18.08
N ASN A 596 -5.27 0.31 18.73
CA ASN A 596 -4.26 -0.49 18.06
C ASN A 596 -4.89 -1.55 17.13
N THR A 597 -6.05 -2.11 17.47
CA THR A 597 -6.79 -3.03 16.60
C THR A 597 -7.34 -2.33 15.35
N GLU A 598 -7.73 -1.06 15.45
CA GLU A 598 -8.13 -0.26 14.29
C GLU A 598 -6.93 0.04 13.37
N ILE A 599 -5.77 0.41 13.93
CA ILE A 599 -4.53 0.54 13.14
C ILE A 599 -4.19 -0.77 12.45
N LEU A 600 -4.28 -1.88 13.17
CA LEU A 600 -4.02 -3.21 12.66
C LEU A 600 -4.94 -3.54 11.48
N LEU A 601 -6.24 -3.25 11.60
CA LEU A 601 -7.21 -3.43 10.53
C LEU A 601 -6.90 -2.55 9.32
N GLN A 602 -6.57 -1.27 9.52
CA GLN A 602 -6.23 -0.35 8.44
C GLN A 602 -5.01 -0.83 7.65
N LYS A 603 -3.99 -1.35 8.34
CA LYS A 603 -2.80 -1.95 7.72
C LYS A 603 -3.14 -3.27 7.02
N ALA A 604 -4.03 -4.07 7.60
CA ALA A 604 -4.48 -5.33 7.02
C ALA A 604 -5.30 -5.13 5.73
N GLN A 605 -6.19 -4.13 5.69
CA GLN A 605 -6.98 -3.78 4.49
C GLN A 605 -6.10 -3.39 3.29
N ALA A 606 -4.89 -2.88 3.53
CA ALA A 606 -3.95 -2.57 2.46
C ALA A 606 -3.27 -3.82 1.85
N MET A 607 -3.37 -4.98 2.51
CA MET A 607 -2.71 -6.25 2.14
C MET A 607 -3.70 -7.37 1.81
N LEU A 608 -4.70 -7.61 2.67
CA LEU A 608 -5.69 -8.66 2.56
C LEU A 608 -6.86 -8.23 1.65
N ARG A 609 -7.47 -9.19 0.94
CA ARG A 609 -8.60 -8.95 0.04
C ARG A 609 -9.64 -10.07 0.15
N GLY A 610 -10.92 -9.74 -0.02
CA GLY A 610 -12.01 -10.73 -0.13
C GLY A 610 -12.30 -11.47 1.19
N ALA A 611 -12.26 -12.81 1.15
CA ALA A 611 -12.59 -13.65 2.31
C ALA A 611 -11.59 -13.47 3.48
N ASP A 612 -10.30 -13.30 3.17
CA ASP A 612 -9.25 -13.19 4.20
C ASP A 612 -9.43 -11.95 5.10
N ILE A 613 -9.93 -10.83 4.54
CA ILE A 613 -10.20 -9.62 5.32
C ILE A 613 -11.45 -9.77 6.20
N HIS A 614 -12.45 -10.54 5.76
CA HIS A 614 -13.63 -10.83 6.59
C HIS A 614 -13.28 -11.70 7.79
N ALA A 615 -12.52 -12.78 7.57
CA ALA A 615 -12.01 -13.59 8.68
C ALA A 615 -11.14 -12.76 9.65
N PHE A 616 -10.35 -11.83 9.12
CA PHE A 616 -9.51 -10.94 9.94
C PHE A 616 -10.35 -9.95 10.76
N GLN A 617 -11.46 -9.45 10.21
CA GLN A 617 -12.43 -8.62 10.92
C GLN A 617 -13.15 -9.39 12.03
N GLU A 618 -13.50 -10.66 11.79
CA GLU A 618 -14.07 -11.54 12.80
C GLU A 618 -13.10 -11.76 13.95
N ASP A 619 -11.82 -12.04 13.65
CA ASP A 619 -10.77 -12.18 14.66
C ASP A 619 -10.57 -10.89 15.48
N ILE A 620 -10.66 -9.71 14.86
CA ILE A 620 -10.61 -8.43 15.58
C ILE A 620 -11.83 -8.26 16.49
N ASN A 621 -13.03 -8.57 16.01
CA ASN A 621 -14.25 -8.53 16.84
C ASN A 621 -14.17 -9.51 18.02
N ASP A 622 -13.56 -10.67 17.82
CA ASP A 622 -13.25 -11.66 18.85
C ASP A 622 -12.31 -11.11 19.94
N ILE A 623 -11.34 -10.26 19.57
CA ILE A 623 -10.45 -9.58 20.52
C ILE A 623 -11.22 -8.54 21.34
N ILE A 624 -12.11 -7.77 20.71
CA ILE A 624 -12.82 -6.67 21.37
C ILE A 624 -13.96 -7.19 22.27
N SER A 625 -14.70 -8.20 21.83
CA SER A 625 -15.87 -8.73 22.54
C SER A 625 -15.53 -9.52 23.80
N LYS A 626 -14.38 -10.22 23.83
CA LYS A 626 -14.02 -11.12 24.94
C LYS A 626 -13.39 -10.33 26.09
N ARG A 627 -14.08 -10.24 27.24
CA ARG A 627 -13.62 -9.48 28.42
C ARG A 627 -12.43 -10.09 29.19
N ASN A 628 -12.04 -11.34 28.90
CA ASN A 628 -10.90 -11.99 29.58
C ASN A 628 -9.61 -11.83 28.76
N ALA A 629 -8.62 -11.15 29.35
CA ALA A 629 -7.31 -10.89 28.76
C ALA A 629 -6.61 -12.16 28.22
N GLN A 630 -6.74 -13.30 28.92
CA GLN A 630 -6.12 -14.56 28.50
C GLN A 630 -6.76 -15.12 27.22
N LYS A 631 -8.07 -14.93 27.05
CA LYS A 631 -8.76 -15.35 25.81
C LYS A 631 -8.38 -14.43 24.66
N GLN A 632 -8.22 -13.13 24.91
CA GLN A 632 -7.80 -12.16 23.89
C GLN A 632 -6.38 -12.45 23.37
N ILE A 633 -5.43 -12.78 24.27
CA ILE A 633 -4.06 -13.15 23.88
C ILE A 633 -4.05 -14.38 22.95
N LYS A 634 -4.81 -15.42 23.28
CA LYS A 634 -4.93 -16.63 22.43
C LYS A 634 -5.45 -16.33 21.02
N VAL A 635 -6.36 -15.36 20.88
CA VAL A 635 -6.85 -14.93 19.56
C VAL A 635 -5.74 -14.23 18.77
N VAL A 636 -4.96 -13.35 19.42
CA VAL A 636 -3.82 -12.69 18.77
C VAL A 636 -2.74 -13.68 18.35
N GLU A 637 -2.46 -14.70 19.17
CA GLU A 637 -1.57 -15.80 18.82
C GLU A 637 -2.10 -16.57 17.59
N ARG A 638 -3.39 -16.94 17.59
CA ARG A 638 -4.06 -17.56 16.44
C ARG A 638 -3.90 -16.73 15.17
N MET A 639 -4.13 -15.42 15.23
CA MET A 639 -3.95 -14.52 14.09
C MET A 639 -2.50 -14.52 13.58
N GLY A 640 -1.52 -14.56 14.48
CA GLY A 640 -0.10 -14.68 14.11
C GLY A 640 0.21 -15.95 13.32
N TRP A 641 -0.43 -17.07 13.64
CA TRP A 641 -0.29 -18.33 12.91
C TRP A 641 -1.05 -18.33 11.58
N VAL A 642 -2.34 -17.96 11.59
CA VAL A 642 -3.24 -18.02 10.42
C VAL A 642 -2.77 -17.06 9.33
N TYR A 643 -2.33 -15.86 9.69
CA TYR A 643 -1.89 -14.83 8.74
C TYR A 643 -0.38 -14.81 8.53
N SER A 644 0.36 -15.84 8.96
CA SER A 644 1.83 -15.92 8.85
C SER A 644 2.37 -15.76 7.43
N ARG A 645 1.60 -16.12 6.39
CA ARG A 645 1.98 -15.88 4.98
C ARG A 645 2.04 -14.38 4.62
N TRP A 646 1.27 -13.56 5.33
CA TRP A 646 1.09 -12.14 5.07
C TRP A 646 1.83 -11.23 6.08
N LEU A 647 2.42 -11.82 7.14
CA LEU A 647 3.15 -11.20 8.25
C LEU A 647 4.65 -11.50 8.20
#